data_AF-A0A972VIY1-F1
#
_entry.id   AF-A0A972VIY1-F1
#
_cell.length_a   1.000
_cell.length_b   1.000
_cell.length_c   1.000
_cell.angle_alpha   90.00
_cell.angle_beta   90.00
_cell.angle_gamma   90.00
#
_symmetry.space_group_name_H-M   'P 1'
#
loop_
_entity.id
_entity.type
_entity.pdbx_description
1 polymer ?
#
loop_
_entity_poly.entity_id
_entity_poly.type
_entity_poly.pdbx_seq_one_letter_code
_entity_poly.pdbx_strand_id
1 'polypeptide(L)'
;PSRSRFWVAGLLGTVVLIPLILLSLFAGGLLKTGKSDVSISPQDLIEKMIASEKRIKNIQLHITCALDMQTATSIREFDWGSDQGNEFFKTIWTIEDNASHAIVEQKQSQTAFDGDTLWHLEITPGWSFSKGAISPADNTVFRGKMSFSTLLGCDDWLPLSFGESLALAESVSVRDQVESIDGHPCYVVEVIPTNRSQHSLVWVDFQRDYRVLRLEKYTDQGGKLFENLQVRLDHIKLKQIEGIWLPVQGNRSYPWSPNAGIRTLVVDVNSVKLNQGIPEDMFSIDFPKGCIVEDERTQKKYTVGDMSEQEAALSDAEWKARMRQLSTEELIATLSQAKPVSRWQTWKNTGGVGDDRYATSGYGWENVKWFAPMYRLIEMGNPAVGPVGVELGRSDDPWMQSRLAFVLRAINEPQAIPALMDGLERCAYGVDNGWIETDGTELDEFLKPHQMDPREDELHIGRPVREITLALERLTGHTEGHEHFFFHDAKGNRLDNFARGRTPETMDRQRELGRTVAQSWRQWWRQNKDTVKSQIWSTDMLPMPIKASANGRGMGGMMYASSSREAIFASRLSLAIVPNVGDSGQPPHLSQEVYQSYVDDLAKNGPDPLFSWANSFHWIPLQEGAEIIEGLPLHTYGKRTYVLLCAREAYVLQSVVENEQKWKLKDVQVAKDDSGAPAIRVQFDETGSKLYHQLTQTNINNHLAICTGNEVQYISVIKSPAENGLLLSGDFTEPQADKLAEELRSEGARDPRMGMYMQSMGGGR
;
A
#
# COMPACT_ATOMS: atom_id res chain seq x y z
N PRO A 1 29.34 -28.05 -46.13
CA PRO A 1 30.80 -28.31 -46.22
C PRO A 1 31.22 -29.44 -45.25
N SER A 2 31.42 -30.65 -45.81
CA SER A 2 32.11 -31.87 -45.29
C SER A 2 32.10 -32.14 -43.77
N ARG A 3 31.28 -33.04 -43.18
CA ARG A 3 31.19 -34.52 -43.28
C ARG A 3 32.53 -35.27 -43.22
N SER A 4 32.80 -35.90 -42.07
CA SER A 4 33.71 -37.04 -41.91
C SER A 4 32.95 -38.25 -41.35
N ARG A 5 32.90 -39.32 -42.17
CA ARG A 5 32.47 -40.68 -41.82
C ARG A 5 33.71 -41.46 -41.36
N PHE A 6 33.58 -42.32 -40.36
CA PHE A 6 34.45 -43.49 -40.21
C PHE A 6 33.61 -44.73 -39.86
N TRP A 7 34.14 -45.85 -40.31
CA TRP A 7 33.47 -47.09 -40.67
C TRP A 7 33.09 -48.00 -39.49
N VAL A 8 31.99 -48.74 -39.68
CA VAL A 8 31.62 -49.95 -38.95
C VAL A 8 32.02 -51.16 -39.80
N ALA A 9 32.76 -52.10 -39.20
CA ALA A 9 32.90 -53.47 -39.69
C ALA A 9 32.76 -54.39 -38.48
N GLY A 10 31.79 -55.32 -38.56
CA GLY A 10 31.38 -56.18 -37.47
C GLY A 10 32.15 -57.50 -37.40
N LEU A 11 31.82 -58.28 -36.36
CA LEU A 11 31.93 -59.73 -36.39
C LEU A 11 30.97 -60.36 -35.36
N LEU A 12 30.29 -61.40 -35.85
CA LEU A 12 29.28 -62.25 -35.25
C LEU A 12 29.85 -63.28 -34.27
N GLY A 13 28.97 -63.77 -33.39
CA GLY A 13 29.13 -64.98 -32.55
C GLY A 13 29.18 -64.60 -31.06
N THR A 14 28.29 -65.05 -30.17
CA THR A 14 27.70 -66.38 -30.03
C THR A 14 26.45 -66.28 -29.14
N VAL A 15 25.34 -66.83 -29.60
CA VAL A 15 24.14 -67.12 -28.80
C VAL A 15 24.40 -68.42 -28.02
N VAL A 16 24.00 -68.50 -26.74
CA VAL A 16 23.32 -69.65 -26.09
C VAL A 16 23.37 -69.50 -24.55
N LEU A 17 22.20 -69.69 -23.92
CA LEU A 17 21.90 -69.96 -22.49
C LEU A 17 22.02 -68.79 -21.49
N ILE A 18 20.87 -68.17 -21.16
CA ILE A 18 20.21 -68.17 -19.83
C ILE A 18 18.83 -67.49 -19.99
N PRO A 19 17.72 -68.24 -20.07
CA PRO A 19 16.42 -67.70 -19.68
C PRO A 19 15.70 -68.70 -18.77
N LEU A 20 16.09 -68.76 -17.49
CA LEU A 20 15.34 -69.54 -16.49
C LEU A 20 15.51 -69.08 -15.03
N ILE A 21 16.32 -68.05 -14.77
CA ILE A 21 16.49 -67.47 -13.41
C ILE A 21 15.75 -66.11 -13.25
N LEU A 22 15.37 -65.46 -14.34
CA LEU A 22 14.62 -64.19 -14.29
C LEU A 22 13.09 -64.34 -14.25
N LEU A 23 12.55 -65.54 -14.51
CA LEU A 23 11.09 -65.77 -14.40
C LEU A 23 10.64 -66.21 -12.99
N SER A 24 11.54 -66.72 -12.14
CA SER A 24 11.21 -67.10 -10.76
C SER A 24 11.25 -65.94 -9.76
N LEU A 25 11.86 -64.81 -10.11
CA LEU A 25 11.86 -63.58 -9.30
C LEU A 25 10.66 -62.67 -9.55
N PHE A 26 9.91 -62.88 -10.64
CA PHE A 26 8.69 -62.11 -10.94
C PHE A 26 7.38 -62.82 -10.57
N ALA A 27 7.41 -64.13 -10.27
CA ALA A 27 6.21 -64.91 -9.96
C ALA A 27 5.85 -65.00 -8.45
N GLY A 28 6.72 -64.53 -7.55
CA GLY A 28 6.51 -64.60 -6.09
C GLY A 28 6.01 -63.32 -5.42
N GLY A 29 5.84 -62.23 -6.19
CA GLY A 29 5.51 -60.90 -5.69
C GLY A 29 4.19 -60.36 -6.21
N LEU A 30 3.16 -61.20 -6.39
CA LEU A 30 1.79 -60.69 -6.46
C LEU A 30 1.43 -60.20 -5.05
N LEU A 31 1.75 -58.94 -4.77
CA LEU A 31 1.20 -58.17 -3.66
C LEU A 31 -0.32 -58.35 -3.75
N LYS A 32 -0.87 -59.14 -2.83
CA LYS A 32 -2.30 -59.10 -2.53
C LYS A 32 -2.62 -57.63 -2.26
N THR A 33 -3.28 -56.97 -3.21
CA THR A 33 -4.07 -55.77 -2.97
C THR A 33 -5.28 -56.20 -2.13
N GLY A 34 -5.02 -56.75 -0.94
CA GLY A 34 -6.04 -56.77 0.10
C GLY A 34 -6.40 -55.31 0.28
N LYS A 35 -7.64 -54.94 -0.07
CA LYS A 35 -8.24 -53.69 0.38
C LYS A 35 -7.94 -53.63 1.87
N SER A 36 -6.97 -52.81 2.25
CA SER A 36 -6.68 -52.59 3.65
C SER A 36 -7.90 -51.86 4.17
N ASP A 37 -8.66 -52.46 5.09
CA ASP A 37 -9.86 -51.89 5.73
C ASP A 37 -9.56 -50.66 6.59
N VAL A 38 -8.48 -49.93 6.30
CA VAL A 38 -8.10 -48.71 7.00
C VAL A 38 -8.86 -47.54 6.38
N SER A 39 -10.17 -47.49 6.61
CA SER A 39 -10.93 -46.26 6.41
C SER A 39 -10.82 -45.41 7.68
N ILE A 40 -10.45 -44.15 7.53
CA ILE A 40 -10.48 -43.14 8.58
C ILE A 40 -11.45 -42.05 8.13
N SER A 41 -12.32 -41.57 9.01
CA SER A 41 -13.15 -40.42 8.67
C SER A 41 -12.27 -39.15 8.58
N PRO A 42 -12.62 -38.16 7.75
CA PRO A 42 -11.91 -36.88 7.72
C PRO A 42 -11.84 -36.23 9.11
N GLN A 43 -12.91 -36.32 9.90
CA GLN A 43 -12.97 -35.77 11.26
C GLN A 43 -11.99 -36.48 12.20
N ASP A 44 -11.94 -37.82 12.20
CA ASP A 44 -11.00 -38.57 13.04
C ASP A 44 -9.54 -38.25 12.67
N LEU A 45 -9.26 -38.08 11.37
CA LEU A 45 -7.93 -37.70 10.90
C LEU A 45 -7.54 -36.32 11.46
N ILE A 46 -8.41 -35.32 11.30
CA ILE A 46 -8.21 -33.95 11.79
C ILE A 46 -7.97 -33.94 13.30
N GLU A 47 -8.80 -34.64 14.09
CA GLU A 47 -8.66 -34.70 15.54
C GLU A 47 -7.33 -35.32 15.98
N LYS A 48 -6.89 -36.38 15.30
CA LYS A 48 -5.60 -37.01 15.57
C LYS A 48 -4.41 -36.13 15.21
N MET A 49 -4.51 -35.36 14.13
CA MET A 49 -3.51 -34.37 13.75
C MET A 49 -3.40 -33.26 14.80
N ILE A 50 -4.53 -32.68 15.21
CA ILE A 50 -4.59 -31.65 16.25
C ILE A 50 -4.05 -32.20 17.58
N ALA A 51 -4.43 -33.42 17.97
CA ALA A 51 -3.94 -34.05 19.19
C ALA A 51 -2.41 -34.27 19.16
N SER A 52 -1.87 -34.66 18.01
CA SER A 52 -0.43 -34.79 17.77
C SER A 52 0.30 -33.44 17.87
N GLU A 53 -0.25 -32.39 17.26
CA GLU A 53 0.31 -31.02 17.28
C GLU A 53 0.30 -30.41 18.69
N LYS A 54 -0.77 -30.65 19.48
CA LYS A 54 -0.88 -30.20 20.87
C LYS A 54 0.18 -30.77 21.82
N ARG A 55 0.92 -31.81 21.42
CA ARG A 55 2.07 -32.33 22.19
C ARG A 55 3.27 -31.37 22.17
N ILE A 56 3.27 -30.37 21.28
CA ILE A 56 4.33 -29.39 21.14
C ILE A 56 3.87 -28.10 21.81
N LYS A 57 4.37 -27.86 23.02
CA LYS A 57 4.01 -26.71 23.86
C LYS A 57 4.82 -25.47 23.48
N ASN A 58 6.11 -25.67 23.23
CA ASN A 58 7.01 -24.68 22.67
C ASN A 58 8.03 -25.35 21.77
N ILE A 59 8.56 -24.57 20.83
CA ILE A 59 9.50 -25.04 19.83
C ILE A 59 10.42 -23.90 19.42
N GLN A 60 11.72 -24.18 19.33
CA GLN A 60 12.71 -23.28 18.74
C GLN A 60 13.42 -24.03 17.60
N LEU A 61 13.50 -23.39 16.45
CA LEU A 61 14.08 -23.92 15.23
C LEU A 61 15.20 -23.00 14.73
N HIS A 62 16.25 -23.63 14.21
CA HIS A 62 17.21 -22.97 13.32
C HIS A 62 17.09 -23.61 11.94
N ILE A 63 16.74 -22.83 10.92
CA ILE A 63 16.39 -23.32 9.57
C ILE A 63 17.24 -22.61 8.54
N THR A 64 17.74 -23.34 7.54
CA THR A 64 18.33 -22.76 6.32
C THR A 64 17.43 -23.08 5.14
N CYS A 65 17.10 -22.07 4.36
CA CYS A 65 16.41 -22.23 3.08
C CYS A 65 17.32 -21.74 1.95
N ALA A 66 17.49 -22.54 0.90
CA ALA A 66 18.29 -22.19 -0.26
C ALA A 66 17.43 -22.22 -1.53
N LEU A 67 17.44 -21.12 -2.28
CA LEU A 67 16.78 -20.97 -3.56
C LEU A 67 17.83 -20.72 -4.64
N ASP A 68 18.05 -21.70 -5.51
CA ASP A 68 18.94 -21.54 -6.65
C ASP A 68 18.26 -20.71 -7.76
N MET A 69 18.89 -19.60 -8.11
CA MET A 69 18.51 -18.73 -9.22
C MET A 69 19.53 -18.88 -10.35
N GLN A 70 19.22 -18.37 -11.55
CA GLN A 70 20.08 -18.60 -12.73
C GLN A 70 21.53 -18.15 -12.55
N THR A 71 21.78 -17.09 -11.78
CA THR A 71 23.12 -16.50 -11.60
C THR A 71 23.54 -16.37 -10.14
N ALA A 72 22.67 -16.69 -9.19
CA ALA A 72 22.92 -16.49 -7.78
C ALA A 72 22.06 -17.43 -6.94
N THR A 73 22.48 -17.72 -5.71
CA THR A 73 21.72 -18.50 -4.74
C THR A 73 21.23 -17.55 -3.66
N SER A 74 19.92 -17.55 -3.41
CA SER A 74 19.34 -16.85 -2.27
C SER A 74 19.30 -17.81 -1.08
N ILE A 75 20.12 -17.54 -0.07
CA ILE A 75 20.17 -18.29 1.18
C ILE A 75 19.46 -17.48 2.25
N ARG A 76 18.57 -18.12 3.02
CA ARG A 76 17.90 -17.53 4.17
C ARG A 76 18.12 -18.41 5.38
N GLU A 77 18.69 -17.83 6.43
CA GLU A 77 18.82 -18.48 7.73
C GLU A 77 17.78 -17.88 8.66
N PHE A 78 17.03 -18.74 9.34
CA PHE A 78 15.95 -18.36 10.24
C PHE A 78 16.20 -18.92 11.62
N ASP A 79 16.11 -18.08 12.64
CA ASP A 79 15.82 -18.51 14.00
C ASP A 79 14.36 -18.20 14.28
N TRP A 80 13.55 -19.22 14.51
CA TRP A 80 12.14 -19.06 14.84
C TRP A 80 11.81 -19.78 16.14
N GLY A 81 10.92 -19.21 16.94
CA GLY A 81 10.38 -19.91 18.08
C GLY A 81 9.01 -19.44 18.50
N SER A 82 8.26 -20.33 19.13
CA SER A 82 6.93 -20.09 19.68
C SER A 82 6.80 -20.70 21.08
N ASP A 83 6.28 -19.94 22.04
CA ASP A 83 5.95 -20.38 23.40
C ASP A 83 4.65 -19.72 23.85
N GLN A 84 3.60 -20.52 24.06
CA GLN A 84 2.30 -20.07 24.59
C GLN A 84 1.64 -18.88 23.85
N GLY A 85 1.88 -18.74 22.55
CA GLY A 85 1.34 -17.64 21.73
C GLY A 85 2.29 -16.47 21.54
N ASN A 86 3.42 -16.45 22.26
CA ASN A 86 4.52 -15.54 22.01
C ASN A 86 5.41 -16.14 20.93
N GLU A 87 5.92 -15.29 20.03
CA GLU A 87 6.67 -15.72 18.86
C GLU A 87 7.82 -14.80 18.54
N PHE A 88 8.91 -15.35 18.03
CA PHE A 88 9.98 -14.57 17.46
C PHE A 88 10.48 -15.19 16.17
N PHE A 89 11.01 -14.33 15.31
CA PHE A 89 11.47 -14.68 13.99
C PHE A 89 12.64 -13.78 13.62
N LYS A 90 13.84 -14.33 13.54
CA LYS A 90 15.04 -13.63 13.09
C LYS A 90 15.50 -14.24 11.77
N THR A 91 15.71 -13.41 10.76
CA THR A 91 16.17 -13.84 9.45
C THR A 91 17.48 -13.15 9.08
N ILE A 92 18.40 -13.92 8.51
CA ILE A 92 19.53 -13.41 7.74
C ILE A 92 19.31 -13.86 6.29
N TRP A 93 19.15 -12.91 5.39
CA TRP A 93 19.02 -13.15 3.96
C TRP A 93 20.32 -12.79 3.26
N THR A 94 20.88 -13.73 2.51
CA THR A 94 22.14 -13.58 1.77
C THR A 94 21.91 -13.96 0.31
N ILE A 95 22.36 -13.10 -0.61
CA ILE A 95 22.45 -13.43 -2.02
C ILE A 95 23.92 -13.68 -2.35
N GLU A 96 24.21 -14.89 -2.84
CA GLU A 96 25.55 -15.31 -3.23
C GLU A 96 25.61 -15.49 -4.76
N ASP A 97 26.61 -14.90 -5.41
CA ASP A 97 26.84 -15.09 -6.85
C ASP A 97 27.32 -16.52 -7.13
N ASN A 98 26.64 -17.22 -8.04
CA ASN A 98 26.90 -18.65 -8.27
C ASN A 98 28.28 -18.93 -8.89
N ALA A 99 28.90 -17.97 -9.57
CA ALA A 99 30.18 -18.16 -10.24
C ALA A 99 31.38 -17.89 -9.31
N SER A 100 31.25 -16.87 -8.47
CA SER A 100 32.33 -16.37 -7.62
C SER A 100 32.18 -16.74 -6.14
N HIS A 101 31.00 -17.18 -5.72
CA HIS A 101 30.63 -17.37 -4.31
C HIS A 101 30.74 -16.07 -3.47
N ALA A 102 30.74 -14.91 -4.13
CA ALA A 102 30.79 -13.62 -3.45
C ALA A 102 29.39 -13.24 -2.95
N ILE A 103 29.31 -12.72 -1.72
CA ILE A 103 28.09 -12.13 -1.18
C ILE A 103 27.81 -10.82 -1.92
N VAL A 104 26.70 -10.79 -2.65
CA VAL A 104 26.24 -9.62 -3.42
C VAL A 104 25.39 -8.71 -2.55
N GLU A 105 24.54 -9.30 -1.72
CA GLU A 105 23.60 -8.59 -0.85
C GLU A 105 23.40 -9.41 0.42
N GLN A 106 23.29 -8.71 1.54
CA GLN A 106 22.92 -9.31 2.81
C GLN A 106 21.90 -8.39 3.50
N LYS A 107 20.87 -8.94 4.11
CA LYS A 107 19.92 -8.22 4.97
C LYS A 107 19.65 -9.02 6.22
N GLN A 108 19.40 -8.33 7.32
CA GLN A 108 18.94 -8.94 8.54
C GLN A 108 17.58 -8.35 8.91
N SER A 109 16.64 -9.19 9.27
CA SER A 109 15.38 -8.77 9.86
C SER A 109 15.12 -9.55 11.15
N GLN A 110 14.42 -8.92 12.08
CA GLN A 110 13.93 -9.54 13.29
C GLN A 110 12.51 -9.09 13.52
N THR A 111 11.65 -10.01 13.89
CA THR A 111 10.28 -9.76 14.31
C THR A 111 10.06 -10.51 15.61
N ALA A 112 9.40 -9.87 16.57
CA ALA A 112 9.07 -10.49 17.85
C ALA A 112 7.64 -10.10 18.25
N PHE A 113 6.97 -10.98 18.98
CA PHE A 113 5.61 -10.84 19.42
C PHE A 113 5.45 -11.46 20.82
N ASP A 114 4.94 -10.70 21.77
CA ASP A 114 4.78 -11.11 23.18
C ASP A 114 3.32 -11.39 23.57
N GLY A 115 2.42 -11.47 22.58
CA GLY A 115 0.98 -11.59 22.79
C GLY A 115 0.22 -10.27 22.64
N ASP A 116 0.88 -9.13 22.91
CA ASP A 116 0.24 -7.80 22.94
C ASP A 116 0.88 -6.80 21.97
N THR A 117 2.19 -6.90 21.75
CA THR A 117 2.99 -5.98 20.95
C THR A 117 3.77 -6.73 19.88
N LEU A 118 3.78 -6.18 18.67
CA LEU A 118 4.61 -6.64 17.57
C LEU A 118 5.80 -5.69 17.41
N TRP A 119 7.02 -6.22 17.48
CA TRP A 119 8.24 -5.49 17.15
C TRP A 119 8.80 -5.99 15.83
N HIS A 120 9.26 -5.08 14.99
CA HIS A 120 9.96 -5.39 13.76
C HIS A 120 11.21 -4.54 13.62
N LEU A 121 12.35 -5.15 13.29
CA LEU A 121 13.63 -4.49 13.04
C LEU A 121 14.22 -4.98 11.72
N GLU A 122 14.57 -4.05 10.86
CA GLU A 122 15.29 -4.30 9.61
C GLU A 122 16.66 -3.59 9.64
N ILE A 123 17.71 -4.38 9.38
CA ILE A 123 19.09 -3.92 9.28
C ILE A 123 19.60 -4.27 7.88
N THR A 124 19.87 -3.23 7.09
CA THR A 124 20.52 -3.37 5.78
C THR A 124 21.96 -2.85 5.86
N PRO A 125 22.97 -3.73 5.79
CA PRO A 125 24.37 -3.35 5.72
C PRO A 125 24.62 -2.27 4.66
N GLY A 126 25.38 -1.24 5.04
CA GLY A 126 25.70 -0.10 4.17
C GLY A 126 24.67 1.03 4.18
N TRP A 127 23.50 0.84 4.79
CA TRP A 127 22.58 1.94 5.05
C TRP A 127 23.01 2.71 6.29
N SER A 128 22.76 4.02 6.32
CA SER A 128 23.16 4.88 7.44
C SER A 128 22.26 4.73 8.67
N PHE A 129 21.16 4.00 8.57
CA PHE A 129 20.22 3.75 9.66
C PHE A 129 19.54 2.39 9.52
N SER A 130 19.07 1.85 10.65
CA SER A 130 18.17 0.69 10.72
C SER A 130 16.73 1.17 10.88
N LYS A 131 15.76 0.37 10.45
CA LYS A 131 14.33 0.69 10.61
C LYS A 131 13.72 -0.21 11.66
N GLY A 132 12.93 0.38 12.54
CA GLY A 132 12.16 -0.31 13.56
C GLY A 132 10.68 0.03 13.43
N ALA A 133 9.82 -0.90 13.80
CA ALA A 133 8.40 -0.64 13.99
C ALA A 133 7.92 -1.32 15.27
N ILE A 134 6.99 -0.67 15.95
CA ILE A 134 6.25 -1.23 17.07
C ILE A 134 4.77 -1.04 16.77
N SER A 135 4.06 -2.14 16.58
CA SER A 135 2.63 -2.11 16.28
C SER A 135 1.86 -2.79 17.42
N PRO A 136 0.62 -2.34 17.74
CA PRO A 136 -0.26 -3.16 18.57
C PRO A 136 -0.47 -4.51 17.89
N ALA A 137 -0.82 -5.54 18.67
CA ALA A 137 -1.18 -6.84 18.14
C ALA A 137 -2.30 -6.71 17.10
N ASP A 138 -1.96 -6.69 15.81
CA ASP A 138 -2.89 -7.14 14.80
C ASP A 138 -2.92 -8.66 14.90
N ASN A 139 -4.04 -9.14 15.43
CA ASN A 139 -4.40 -10.54 15.58
C ASN A 139 -4.19 -11.40 14.31
N THR A 140 -3.94 -10.80 13.16
CA THR A 140 -3.74 -11.46 11.87
C THR A 140 -2.28 -11.70 11.48
N VAL A 141 -1.30 -10.95 12.03
CA VAL A 141 0.10 -10.99 11.54
C VAL A 141 0.95 -12.04 12.26
N PHE A 142 0.69 -12.29 13.54
CA PHE A 142 1.36 -13.32 14.34
C PHE A 142 0.37 -14.14 15.16
N ARG A 143 0.22 -15.42 14.82
CA ARG A 143 -0.09 -16.49 15.80
C ARG A 143 0.33 -17.84 15.23
N GLY A 144 1.60 -17.95 14.84
CA GLY A 144 2.37 -19.17 14.57
C GLY A 144 2.21 -20.29 15.61
N LYS A 145 1.02 -20.85 15.62
CA LYS A 145 0.86 -22.29 15.71
C LYS A 145 1.56 -22.89 14.50
N MET A 146 2.39 -23.89 14.77
CA MET A 146 3.12 -24.65 13.76
C MET A 146 2.17 -25.12 12.65
N SER A 147 2.21 -24.47 11.50
CA SER A 147 1.76 -25.09 10.28
C SER A 147 2.95 -25.81 9.65
N PHE A 148 2.70 -26.95 9.03
CA PHE A 148 3.68 -27.65 8.20
C PHE A 148 4.30 -26.71 7.15
N SER A 149 3.51 -25.75 6.69
CA SER A 149 3.88 -24.64 5.83
C SER A 149 4.95 -23.76 6.48
N THR A 150 4.85 -23.41 7.77
CA THR A 150 5.87 -22.59 8.46
C THR A 150 7.23 -23.30 8.56
N LEU A 151 7.22 -24.62 8.81
CA LEU A 151 8.44 -25.45 8.87
C LEU A 151 9.15 -25.61 7.52
N LEU A 152 8.42 -25.48 6.41
CA LEU A 152 8.94 -25.57 5.04
C LEU A 152 8.77 -24.26 4.24
N GLY A 153 8.60 -23.14 4.97
CA GLY A 153 8.43 -21.79 4.46
C GLY A 153 7.33 -21.63 3.42
N CYS A 154 6.04 -21.74 3.78
CA CYS A 154 4.88 -21.47 2.92
C CYS A 154 3.91 -20.50 3.61
N ASP A 155 3.56 -19.43 2.87
CA ASP A 155 3.23 -18.11 3.44
C ASP A 155 1.72 -17.82 3.62
N ASP A 156 0.81 -18.73 3.27
CA ASP A 156 -0.57 -18.29 2.95
C ASP A 156 -1.66 -18.75 3.92
N TRP A 157 -1.34 -19.24 5.12
CA TRP A 157 -2.37 -19.83 5.97
C TRP A 157 -2.35 -19.25 7.35
N LEU A 158 -3.57 -18.96 7.77
CA LEU A 158 -4.01 -18.46 9.07
C LEU A 158 -3.12 -18.96 10.22
N PRO A 159 -3.09 -18.22 11.32
CA PRO A 159 -2.32 -18.53 12.53
C PRO A 159 -2.80 -19.80 13.29
N LEU A 160 -2.77 -20.94 12.62
CA LEU A 160 -3.39 -22.20 13.00
C LEU A 160 -2.45 -23.35 12.69
N SER A 161 -2.53 -24.40 13.51
CA SER A 161 -1.82 -25.63 13.18
C SER A 161 -2.38 -26.23 11.88
N PHE A 162 -1.68 -27.19 11.27
CA PHE A 162 -2.17 -27.78 10.03
C PHE A 162 -3.48 -28.55 10.27
N GLY A 163 -3.59 -29.30 11.37
CA GLY A 163 -4.85 -29.94 11.78
C GLY A 163 -5.99 -28.94 12.01
N GLU A 164 -5.73 -27.80 12.66
CA GLU A 164 -6.73 -26.74 12.87
C GLU A 164 -7.13 -26.06 11.55
N SER A 165 -6.19 -25.91 10.61
CA SER A 165 -6.47 -25.36 9.27
C SER A 165 -7.40 -26.28 8.48
N LEU A 166 -7.21 -27.61 8.58
CA LEU A 166 -8.12 -28.58 7.99
C LEU A 166 -9.51 -28.53 8.64
N ALA A 167 -9.61 -28.29 9.94
CA ALA A 167 -10.88 -28.16 10.64
C ALA A 167 -11.70 -26.93 10.19
N LEU A 168 -11.05 -25.90 9.67
CA LEU A 168 -11.70 -24.69 9.12
C LEU A 168 -11.92 -24.72 7.61
N ALA A 169 -11.46 -25.76 6.92
CA ALA A 169 -11.66 -25.87 5.48
C ALA A 169 -13.16 -26.01 5.14
N GLU A 170 -13.58 -25.50 3.97
CA GLU A 170 -14.96 -25.64 3.49
C GLU A 170 -15.31 -27.12 3.28
N SER A 171 -14.35 -27.91 2.78
CA SER A 171 -14.48 -29.37 2.76
C SER A 171 -13.13 -30.07 2.91
N VAL A 172 -13.18 -31.25 3.55
CA VAL A 172 -12.06 -32.18 3.67
C VAL A 172 -12.59 -33.58 3.35
N SER A 173 -11.92 -34.27 2.42
CA SER A 173 -12.23 -35.66 2.10
C SER A 173 -10.95 -36.50 2.15
N VAL A 174 -11.08 -37.77 2.54
CA VAL A 174 -9.97 -38.74 2.55
C VAL A 174 -10.27 -39.77 1.48
N ARG A 175 -9.33 -40.00 0.56
CA ARG A 175 -9.49 -41.01 -0.49
C ARG A 175 -9.48 -42.42 0.10
N ASP A 176 -10.21 -43.33 -0.55
CA ASP A 176 -10.25 -44.75 -0.17
C ASP A 176 -8.92 -45.50 -0.40
N GLN A 177 -7.97 -44.87 -1.10
CA GLN A 177 -6.68 -45.45 -1.45
C GLN A 177 -5.57 -44.86 -0.58
N VAL A 178 -4.77 -45.73 0.01
CA VAL A 178 -3.50 -45.37 0.65
C VAL A 178 -2.43 -45.33 -0.43
N GLU A 179 -1.72 -44.22 -0.52
CA GLU A 179 -0.56 -44.07 -1.42
C GLU A 179 0.74 -44.22 -0.62
N SER A 180 1.85 -44.51 -1.29
CA SER A 180 3.16 -44.62 -0.65
C SER A 180 4.08 -43.49 -1.10
N ILE A 181 4.64 -42.74 -0.15
CA ILE A 181 5.66 -41.71 -0.39
C ILE A 181 6.94 -42.19 0.28
N ASP A 182 8.00 -42.40 -0.52
CA ASP A 182 9.29 -42.91 -0.05
C ASP A 182 9.19 -44.20 0.79
N GLY A 183 8.25 -45.09 0.43
CA GLY A 183 8.00 -46.35 1.13
C GLY A 183 7.05 -46.24 2.34
N HIS A 184 6.56 -45.04 2.66
CA HIS A 184 5.66 -44.81 3.79
C HIS A 184 4.20 -44.69 3.35
N PRO A 185 3.27 -45.47 3.95
CA PRO A 185 1.86 -45.40 3.61
C PRO A 185 1.25 -44.09 4.12
N CYS A 186 0.51 -43.41 3.24
CA CYS A 186 -0.11 -42.12 3.47
C CYS A 186 -1.60 -42.14 3.12
N TYR A 187 -2.41 -41.49 3.96
CA TYR A 187 -3.74 -41.06 3.52
C TYR A 187 -3.60 -39.93 2.52
N VAL A 188 -4.42 -39.94 1.47
CA VAL A 188 -4.51 -38.83 0.52
C VAL A 188 -5.75 -38.03 0.85
N VAL A 189 -5.54 -36.77 1.26
CA VAL A 189 -6.57 -35.86 1.73
C VAL A 189 -6.77 -34.78 0.68
N GLU A 190 -8.01 -34.57 0.26
CA GLU A 190 -8.40 -33.45 -0.58
C GLU A 190 -8.99 -32.35 0.30
N VAL A 191 -8.55 -31.12 0.09
CA VAL A 191 -8.91 -29.96 0.92
C VAL A 191 -9.40 -28.85 0.03
N ILE A 192 -10.61 -28.36 0.29
CA ILE A 192 -11.17 -27.15 -0.31
C ILE A 192 -11.25 -26.11 0.80
N PRO A 193 -10.40 -25.08 0.81
CA PRO A 193 -10.50 -24.00 1.78
C PRO A 193 -11.71 -23.12 1.52
N THR A 194 -12.05 -22.28 2.50
CA THR A 194 -13.12 -21.28 2.41
C THR A 194 -12.92 -20.28 1.27
N ASN A 195 -11.68 -20.09 0.81
CA ASN A 195 -11.39 -19.38 -0.44
C ASN A 195 -11.46 -20.37 -1.63
N ARG A 196 -12.63 -20.44 -2.26
CA ARG A 196 -12.99 -21.40 -3.33
C ARG A 196 -12.10 -21.41 -4.58
N SER A 197 -11.13 -20.51 -4.69
CA SER A 197 -10.19 -20.48 -5.81
C SER A 197 -9.04 -21.49 -5.71
N GLN A 198 -8.87 -22.13 -4.55
CA GLN A 198 -7.75 -23.04 -4.30
C GLN A 198 -8.21 -24.45 -3.95
N HIS A 199 -7.43 -25.46 -4.35
CA HIS A 199 -7.63 -26.85 -3.99
C HIS A 199 -6.30 -27.44 -3.56
N SER A 200 -6.29 -28.28 -2.52
CA SER A 200 -5.05 -28.95 -2.08
C SER A 200 -5.18 -30.47 -2.03
N LEU A 201 -4.10 -31.16 -2.38
CA LEU A 201 -3.90 -32.59 -2.12
C LEU A 201 -2.80 -32.76 -1.09
N VAL A 202 -3.02 -33.62 -0.10
CA VAL A 202 -2.11 -33.77 1.05
C VAL A 202 -1.90 -35.24 1.34
N TRP A 203 -0.64 -35.66 1.46
CA TRP A 203 -0.27 -37.04 1.80
C TRP A 203 0.15 -37.08 3.27
N VAL A 204 -0.68 -37.71 4.11
CA VAL A 204 -0.52 -37.75 5.56
C VAL A 204 -0.06 -39.13 6.00
N ASP A 205 1.16 -39.21 6.55
CA ASP A 205 1.73 -40.41 7.15
C ASP A 205 1.12 -40.67 8.52
N PHE A 206 0.19 -41.62 8.56
CA PHE A 206 -0.55 -41.99 9.76
C PHE A 206 0.24 -42.87 10.75
N GLN A 207 1.47 -43.28 10.41
CA GLN A 207 2.35 -44.05 11.30
C GLN A 207 3.31 -43.14 12.09
N ARG A 208 3.60 -41.95 11.56
CA ARG A 208 4.55 -40.99 12.15
C ARG A 208 3.85 -39.71 12.58
N ASP A 209 3.00 -39.83 13.60
CA ASP A 209 2.29 -38.69 14.22
C ASP A 209 1.38 -37.90 13.26
N TYR A 210 0.84 -38.54 12.22
CA TYR A 210 -0.02 -37.92 11.21
C TYR A 210 0.64 -36.73 10.50
N ARG A 211 1.92 -36.87 10.14
CA ARG A 211 2.71 -35.81 9.50
C ARG A 211 2.58 -35.82 7.99
N VAL A 212 2.62 -34.64 7.40
CA VAL A 212 2.55 -34.47 5.94
C VAL A 212 3.89 -34.86 5.30
N LEU A 213 3.86 -35.69 4.26
CA LEU A 213 5.03 -36.04 3.44
C LEU A 213 5.01 -35.43 2.04
N ARG A 214 3.84 -34.97 1.59
CA ARG A 214 3.67 -34.23 0.34
C ARG A 214 2.44 -33.36 0.42
N LEU A 215 2.50 -32.19 -0.20
CA LEU A 215 1.36 -31.28 -0.34
C LEU A 215 1.40 -30.63 -1.71
N GLU A 216 0.26 -30.53 -2.39
CA GLU A 216 0.13 -29.84 -3.66
C GLU A 216 -1.04 -28.87 -3.59
N LYS A 217 -0.81 -27.61 -3.96
CA LYS A 217 -1.83 -26.55 -4.06
C LYS A 217 -2.09 -26.23 -5.52
N TYR A 218 -3.35 -26.07 -5.85
CA TYR A 218 -3.83 -25.79 -7.20
C TYR A 218 -4.78 -24.60 -7.18
N THR A 219 -4.76 -23.80 -8.25
CA THR A 219 -5.79 -22.78 -8.49
C THR A 219 -6.83 -23.30 -9.49
N ASP A 220 -8.11 -23.11 -9.18
CA ASP A 220 -9.18 -23.37 -10.15
C ASP A 220 -9.13 -22.33 -11.27
N GLN A 221 -9.04 -22.79 -12.52
CA GLN A 221 -9.24 -21.97 -13.71
C GLN A 221 -10.33 -22.61 -14.56
N GLY A 222 -11.56 -22.11 -14.42
CA GLY A 222 -12.67 -22.50 -15.29
C GLY A 222 -13.30 -23.86 -14.98
N GLY A 223 -13.35 -24.26 -13.71
CA GLY A 223 -14.04 -25.48 -13.25
C GLY A 223 -13.23 -26.76 -13.49
N LYS A 224 -11.93 -26.62 -13.78
CA LYS A 224 -11.01 -27.74 -13.94
C LYS A 224 -10.11 -27.85 -12.72
N LEU A 225 -10.50 -28.73 -11.82
CA LEU A 225 -9.75 -29.04 -10.62
C LEU A 225 -8.36 -29.61 -10.97
N PHE A 226 -7.35 -29.18 -10.24
CA PHE A 226 -5.98 -29.74 -10.27
C PHE A 226 -5.13 -29.51 -11.53
N GLU A 227 -5.48 -28.58 -12.44
CA GLU A 227 -4.64 -28.32 -13.63
C GLU A 227 -3.48 -27.34 -13.37
N ASN A 228 -3.67 -26.34 -12.50
CA ASN A 228 -2.68 -25.28 -12.28
C ASN A 228 -2.00 -25.40 -10.91
N LEU A 229 -0.91 -26.19 -10.87
CA LEU A 229 -0.08 -26.34 -9.68
C LEU A 229 0.57 -25.00 -9.30
N GLN A 230 0.23 -24.47 -8.13
CA GLN A 230 0.81 -23.26 -7.55
C GLN A 230 1.99 -23.58 -6.63
N VAL A 231 1.85 -24.60 -5.79
CA VAL A 231 2.87 -24.97 -4.81
C VAL A 231 2.91 -26.48 -4.68
N ARG A 232 4.12 -27.05 -4.62
CA ARG A 232 4.37 -28.44 -4.25
C ARG A 232 5.37 -28.47 -3.09
N LEU A 233 5.01 -29.16 -2.02
CA LEU A 233 5.93 -29.59 -0.97
C LEU A 233 6.18 -31.08 -1.16
N ASP A 234 7.44 -31.49 -1.27
CA ASP A 234 7.83 -32.90 -1.43
C ASP A 234 9.22 -33.18 -0.85
N HIS A 235 9.68 -34.44 -1.00
CA HIS A 235 10.97 -34.93 -0.46
C HIS A 235 11.15 -34.65 1.05
N ILE A 236 10.06 -34.74 1.80
CA ILE A 236 10.03 -34.39 3.21
C ILE A 236 10.63 -35.52 4.04
N LYS A 237 11.68 -35.19 4.79
CA LYS A 237 12.30 -36.11 5.74
C LYS A 237 11.82 -35.81 7.15
N LEU A 238 11.33 -36.83 7.83
CA LEU A 238 10.93 -36.74 9.23
C LEU A 238 12.03 -37.26 10.15
N LYS A 239 12.17 -36.65 11.32
CA LYS A 239 13.02 -37.11 12.42
C LYS A 239 12.22 -37.12 13.71
N GLN A 240 12.39 -38.16 14.52
CA GLN A 240 11.77 -38.21 15.84
C GLN A 240 12.65 -37.46 16.85
N ILE A 241 12.08 -36.46 17.52
CA ILE A 241 12.74 -35.61 18.52
C ILE A 241 11.82 -35.59 19.74
N GLU A 242 12.33 -36.00 20.90
CA GLU A 242 11.55 -36.11 22.14
C GLU A 242 10.23 -36.93 21.96
N GLY A 243 10.29 -37.97 21.13
CA GLY A 243 9.14 -38.84 20.86
C GLY A 243 8.10 -38.25 19.90
N ILE A 244 8.34 -37.08 19.30
CA ILE A 244 7.47 -36.43 18.32
C ILE A 244 8.17 -36.44 16.96
N TRP A 245 7.49 -36.90 15.91
CA TRP A 245 8.00 -36.79 14.54
C TRP A 245 7.85 -35.37 14.01
N LEU A 246 8.92 -34.80 13.48
CA LEU A 246 8.97 -33.48 12.87
C LEU A 246 9.65 -33.51 11.50
N PRO A 247 9.22 -32.68 10.54
CA PRO A 247 9.98 -32.47 9.31
C PRO A 247 11.29 -31.76 9.64
N VAL A 248 12.38 -32.27 9.08
CA VAL A 248 13.73 -31.68 9.23
C VAL A 248 14.40 -31.33 7.91
N GLN A 249 13.82 -31.78 6.79
CA GLN A 249 14.23 -31.40 5.45
C GLN A 249 13.02 -31.50 4.51
N GLY A 250 12.97 -30.68 3.48
CA GLY A 250 11.98 -30.80 2.40
C GLY A 250 12.22 -29.80 1.28
N ASN A 251 11.48 -29.96 0.19
CA ASN A 251 11.53 -29.08 -0.96
C ASN A 251 10.19 -28.36 -1.12
N ARG A 252 10.23 -27.03 -1.36
CA ARG A 252 9.07 -26.23 -1.79
C ARG A 252 9.29 -25.78 -3.23
N SER A 253 8.47 -26.30 -4.13
CA SER A 253 8.50 -25.96 -5.55
C SER A 253 7.30 -25.11 -5.97
N TYR A 254 7.51 -24.08 -6.78
CA TYR A 254 6.44 -23.20 -7.26
C TYR A 254 6.78 -22.62 -8.65
N PRO A 255 5.79 -22.35 -9.52
CA PRO A 255 6.02 -21.66 -10.77
C PRO A 255 6.30 -20.18 -10.48
N TRP A 256 7.48 -19.69 -10.81
CA TRP A 256 7.85 -18.28 -10.60
C TRP A 256 7.06 -17.34 -11.53
N SER A 257 6.79 -17.82 -12.74
CA SER A 257 5.90 -17.19 -13.72
C SER A 257 5.48 -18.26 -14.73
N PRO A 258 4.45 -18.01 -15.57
CA PRO A 258 4.04 -18.96 -16.60
C PRO A 258 5.19 -19.44 -17.52
N ASN A 259 6.26 -18.64 -17.64
CA ASN A 259 7.39 -18.92 -18.53
C ASN A 259 8.72 -19.18 -17.79
N ALA A 260 8.84 -18.91 -16.49
CA ALA A 260 10.11 -18.95 -15.76
C ALA A 260 10.51 -20.34 -15.25
N GLY A 261 9.69 -21.37 -15.52
CA GLY A 261 9.88 -22.71 -14.99
C GLY A 261 9.53 -22.82 -13.51
N ILE A 262 9.67 -24.04 -12.97
CA ILE A 262 9.48 -24.32 -11.55
C ILE A 262 10.79 -23.98 -10.84
N ARG A 263 10.68 -23.22 -9.75
CA ARG A 263 11.78 -22.98 -8.80
C ARG A 263 11.59 -23.88 -7.60
N THR A 264 12.69 -24.38 -7.03
CA THR A 264 12.66 -25.21 -5.83
C THR A 264 13.48 -24.53 -4.74
N LEU A 265 12.82 -24.24 -3.62
CA LEU A 265 13.41 -23.84 -2.36
C LEU A 265 13.71 -25.13 -1.57
N VAL A 266 14.96 -25.37 -1.24
CA VAL A 266 15.37 -26.47 -0.35
C VAL A 266 15.36 -25.94 1.06
N VAL A 267 14.72 -26.65 1.98
CA VAL A 267 14.61 -26.29 3.40
C VAL A 267 15.29 -27.36 4.23
N ASP A 268 16.20 -26.95 5.12
CA ASP A 268 16.92 -27.79 6.06
C ASP A 268 16.81 -27.24 7.48
N VAL A 269 16.37 -28.07 8.42
CA VAL A 269 16.25 -27.73 9.84
C VAL A 269 17.52 -28.16 10.57
N ASN A 270 18.40 -27.20 10.83
CA ASN A 270 19.71 -27.40 11.41
C ASN A 270 19.64 -27.76 12.90
N SER A 271 18.69 -27.18 13.64
CA SER A 271 18.49 -27.48 15.06
C SER A 271 17.04 -27.34 15.48
N VAL A 272 16.65 -28.12 16.50
CA VAL A 272 15.32 -28.14 17.08
C VAL A 272 15.43 -28.26 18.59
N LYS A 273 14.76 -27.38 19.33
CA LYS A 273 14.49 -27.54 20.76
C LYS A 273 12.98 -27.64 20.95
N LEU A 274 12.52 -28.69 21.61
CA LEU A 274 11.10 -28.92 21.87
C LEU A 274 10.85 -28.84 23.36
N ASN A 275 9.75 -28.20 23.77
CA ASN A 275 9.24 -28.24 25.14
C ASN A 275 10.26 -27.84 26.24
N GLN A 276 11.29 -27.07 25.88
CA GLN A 276 12.37 -26.63 26.78
C GLN A 276 12.17 -25.20 27.30
N GLY A 277 11.12 -24.51 26.83
CA GLY A 277 10.88 -23.09 27.09
C GLY A 277 11.73 -22.20 26.19
N ILE A 278 11.28 -20.96 25.96
CA ILE A 278 12.03 -19.94 25.24
C ILE A 278 12.26 -18.75 26.18
N PRO A 279 13.49 -18.20 26.27
CA PRO A 279 13.76 -17.00 27.06
C PRO A 279 12.82 -15.83 26.67
N GLU A 280 12.25 -15.14 27.66
CA GLU A 280 11.27 -14.05 27.44
C GLU A 280 11.84 -12.89 26.61
N ASP A 281 13.14 -12.62 26.73
CA ASP A 281 13.82 -11.56 25.99
C ASP A 281 13.85 -11.80 24.48
N MET A 282 13.66 -13.04 24.01
CA MET A 282 13.54 -13.34 22.58
C MET A 282 12.24 -12.83 21.96
N PHE A 283 11.20 -12.58 22.77
CA PHE A 283 9.89 -12.08 22.32
C PHE A 283 9.79 -10.55 22.29
N SER A 284 10.90 -9.85 22.48
CA SER A 284 11.01 -8.39 22.34
C SER A 284 12.22 -8.02 21.47
N ILE A 285 12.29 -6.77 21.01
CA ILE A 285 13.44 -6.26 20.25
C ILE A 285 13.98 -5.01 20.92
N ASP A 286 15.24 -5.08 21.34
CA ASP A 286 16.04 -3.90 21.68
C ASP A 286 16.55 -3.25 20.39
N PHE A 287 15.95 -2.13 20.01
CA PHE A 287 16.35 -1.39 18.82
C PHE A 287 17.77 -0.81 18.99
N PRO A 288 18.67 -0.99 18.00
CA PRO A 288 20.03 -0.46 18.10
C PRO A 288 20.03 1.08 18.04
N LYS A 289 21.04 1.71 18.64
CA LYS A 289 21.25 3.17 18.54
C LYS A 289 21.32 3.60 17.07
N GLY A 290 20.62 4.68 16.73
CA GLY A 290 20.46 5.22 15.38
C GLY A 290 19.30 4.59 14.60
N CYS A 291 18.60 3.60 15.16
CA CYS A 291 17.42 3.02 14.53
C CYS A 291 16.26 4.01 14.54
N ILE A 292 15.62 4.22 13.39
CA ILE A 292 14.39 5.00 13.29
C ILE A 292 13.22 4.06 13.56
N VAL A 293 12.54 4.25 14.68
CA VAL A 293 11.42 3.44 15.14
C VAL A 293 10.10 4.17 14.90
N GLU A 294 9.14 3.48 14.31
CA GLU A 294 7.75 3.90 14.17
C GLU A 294 6.88 3.12 15.16
N ASP A 295 6.42 3.77 16.23
CA ASP A 295 5.58 3.17 17.27
C ASP A 295 4.13 3.60 17.07
N GLU A 296 3.33 2.72 16.46
CA GLU A 296 1.91 2.91 16.20
C GLU A 296 1.07 2.95 17.49
N ARG A 297 1.53 2.32 18.57
CA ARG A 297 0.79 2.35 19.85
C ARG A 297 0.77 3.76 20.43
N THR A 298 1.88 4.47 20.27
CA THR A 298 2.04 5.85 20.72
C THR A 298 1.82 6.89 19.62
N GLN A 299 1.67 6.45 18.36
CA GLN A 299 1.62 7.29 17.17
C GLN A 299 2.86 8.20 17.08
N LYS A 300 4.04 7.67 17.45
CA LYS A 300 5.31 8.41 17.47
C LYS A 300 6.34 7.74 16.57
N LYS A 301 7.18 8.57 15.97
CA LYS A 301 8.39 8.15 15.26
C LYS A 301 9.61 8.78 15.91
N TYR A 302 10.61 7.98 16.26
CA TYR A 302 11.80 8.46 16.97
C TYR A 302 13.06 7.74 16.51
N THR A 303 14.23 8.36 16.73
CA THR A 303 15.53 7.73 16.47
C THR A 303 16.15 7.31 17.80
N VAL A 304 16.53 6.04 17.94
CA VAL A 304 17.10 5.51 19.19
C VAL A 304 18.43 6.20 19.49
N GLY A 305 18.49 6.97 20.58
CA GLY A 305 19.73 7.45 21.18
C GLY A 305 20.43 8.67 20.56
N ASP A 306 19.88 9.35 19.56
CA ASP A 306 20.57 10.51 18.91
C ASP A 306 20.13 11.92 19.33
N MET A 307 19.09 12.07 20.16
CA MET A 307 18.90 13.27 21.00
C MET A 307 18.21 12.84 22.28
N SER A 308 18.50 13.48 23.42
CA SER A 308 17.88 13.10 24.70
C SER A 308 16.38 13.02 24.51
N GLU A 309 15.72 11.96 24.99
CA GLU A 309 14.26 11.81 24.95
C GLU A 309 13.53 13.10 25.36
N GLN A 310 14.17 13.94 26.17
CA GLN A 310 13.75 15.29 26.56
C GLN A 310 13.50 16.26 25.39
N GLU A 311 14.27 16.24 24.30
CA GLU A 311 14.11 17.17 23.16
C GLU A 311 13.06 16.68 22.14
N ALA A 312 12.93 15.36 21.98
CA ALA A 312 11.84 14.76 21.21
C ALA A 312 10.50 14.77 21.99
N ALA A 313 10.55 14.95 23.31
CA ALA A 313 9.39 15.14 24.17
C ALA A 313 8.90 16.59 24.24
N LEU A 314 9.64 17.57 23.70
CA LEU A 314 9.17 18.95 23.66
C LEU A 314 7.95 19.05 22.75
N SER A 315 6.85 19.49 23.33
CA SER A 315 5.64 19.90 22.60
C SER A 315 5.93 21.08 21.66
N ASP A 316 5.07 21.27 20.65
CA ASP A 316 5.14 22.44 19.76
C ASP A 316 5.21 23.76 20.52
N ALA A 317 4.51 23.86 21.66
CA ALA A 317 4.53 25.03 22.53
C ALA A 317 5.91 25.27 23.16
N GLU A 318 6.59 24.22 23.59
CA GLU A 318 7.93 24.30 24.19
C GLU A 318 9.00 24.62 23.13
N TRP A 319 8.87 24.06 21.92
CA TRP A 319 9.70 24.45 20.78
C TRP A 319 9.52 25.92 20.43
N LYS A 320 8.28 26.43 20.36
CA LYS A 320 8.00 27.85 20.16
C LYS A 320 8.59 28.72 21.26
N ALA A 321 8.44 28.32 22.52
CA ALA A 321 9.00 29.04 23.66
C ALA A 321 10.53 29.13 23.59
N ARG A 322 11.21 28.05 23.20
CA ARG A 322 12.66 28.03 22.98
C ARG A 322 13.08 28.94 21.82
N MET A 323 12.40 28.85 20.67
CA MET A 323 12.70 29.70 19.51
C MET A 323 12.49 31.19 19.79
N ARG A 324 11.54 31.55 20.65
CA ARG A 324 11.32 32.94 21.08
C ARG A 324 12.49 33.54 21.86
N GLN A 325 13.35 32.72 22.44
CA GLN A 325 14.53 33.17 23.19
C GLN A 325 15.75 33.41 22.30
N LEU A 326 15.75 32.87 21.08
CA LEU A 326 16.88 33.00 20.15
C LEU A 326 16.90 34.37 19.47
N SER A 327 18.10 34.91 19.26
CA SER A 327 18.32 36.10 18.43
C SER A 327 18.07 35.80 16.95
N THR A 328 17.95 36.84 16.12
CA THR A 328 17.81 36.66 14.66
C THR A 328 18.99 35.88 14.07
N GLU A 329 20.20 36.13 14.54
CA GLU A 329 21.42 35.44 14.11
C GLU A 329 21.43 33.97 14.54
N GLU A 330 20.96 33.65 15.75
CA GLU A 330 20.85 32.28 16.24
C GLU A 330 19.77 31.49 15.48
N LEU A 331 18.65 32.13 15.13
CA LEU A 331 17.61 31.54 14.28
C LEU A 331 18.14 31.26 12.87
N ILE A 332 18.88 32.20 12.28
CA ILE A 332 19.54 32.02 10.98
C ILE A 332 20.57 30.88 11.04
N ALA A 333 21.39 30.83 12.09
CA ALA A 333 22.36 29.75 12.28
C ALA A 333 21.66 28.39 12.41
N THR A 334 20.56 28.32 13.17
CA THR A 334 19.74 27.11 13.30
C THR A 334 19.18 26.67 11.94
N LEU A 335 18.66 27.62 11.16
CA LEU A 335 18.13 27.37 9.81
C LEU A 335 19.20 26.84 8.85
N SER A 336 20.44 27.31 8.97
CA SER A 336 21.58 26.86 8.16
C SER A 336 22.06 25.44 8.49
N GLN A 337 21.90 25.01 9.75
CA GLN A 337 22.30 23.67 10.21
C GLN A 337 21.27 22.60 9.85
N ALA A 338 20.02 23.00 9.60
CA ALA A 338 18.95 22.09 9.25
C ALA A 338 19.09 21.61 7.80
N LYS A 339 19.57 20.38 7.64
CA LYS A 339 19.66 19.71 6.34
C LYS A 339 18.24 19.33 5.88
N PRO A 340 17.83 19.68 4.66
CA PRO A 340 16.57 19.22 4.12
C PRO A 340 16.64 17.72 3.82
N VAL A 341 15.67 16.96 4.30
CA VAL A 341 15.41 15.61 3.80
C VAL A 341 14.52 15.74 2.58
N SER A 342 15.11 15.93 1.40
CA SER A 342 14.31 15.98 0.18
C SER A 342 13.81 14.57 -0.17
N ARG A 343 12.53 14.47 -0.59
CA ARG A 343 11.90 13.26 -1.16
C ARG A 343 12.78 12.56 -2.20
N TRP A 344 13.54 13.35 -2.96
CA TRP A 344 14.44 12.88 -4.02
C TRP A 344 15.73 12.21 -3.51
N GLN A 345 16.28 12.70 -2.38
CA GLN A 345 17.44 12.08 -1.74
C GLN A 345 17.05 10.71 -1.16
N THR A 346 15.84 10.60 -0.58
CA THR A 346 15.28 9.34 -0.08
C THR A 346 15.01 8.36 -1.22
N TRP A 347 14.40 8.78 -2.33
CA TRP A 347 14.16 7.94 -3.50
C TRP A 347 15.46 7.31 -4.07
N LYS A 348 16.55 8.09 -4.08
CA LYS A 348 17.88 7.56 -4.44
C LYS A 348 18.39 6.54 -3.43
N ASN A 349 18.17 6.78 -2.14
CA ASN A 349 18.64 5.91 -1.07
C ASN A 349 17.80 4.61 -0.96
N THR A 350 16.54 4.62 -1.40
CA THR A 350 15.64 3.45 -1.42
C THR A 350 15.70 2.63 -2.72
N GLY A 351 16.59 2.99 -3.65
CA GLY A 351 16.80 2.21 -4.88
C GLY A 351 15.63 2.23 -5.87
N GLY A 352 14.69 3.18 -5.72
CA GLY A 352 13.56 3.34 -6.64
C GLY A 352 12.55 2.18 -6.68
N VAL A 353 12.50 1.32 -5.65
CA VAL A 353 11.50 0.25 -5.55
C VAL A 353 10.25 0.78 -4.85
N GLY A 354 9.10 0.73 -5.55
CA GLY A 354 7.91 1.54 -5.27
C GLY A 354 6.99 1.08 -4.13
N ASP A 355 6.54 2.03 -3.32
CA ASP A 355 5.16 2.56 -3.25
C ASP A 355 5.27 3.89 -2.46
N ASP A 356 5.29 5.01 -3.18
CA ASP A 356 5.83 6.31 -2.75
C ASP A 356 4.96 7.08 -1.73
N ARG A 357 3.88 6.48 -1.21
CA ARG A 357 2.94 7.12 -0.27
C ARG A 357 3.19 6.78 1.20
N TYR A 358 3.91 5.69 1.50
CA TYR A 358 4.15 5.26 2.88
C TYR A 358 5.54 5.65 3.41
N ALA A 359 6.46 6.09 2.53
CA ALA A 359 7.77 6.58 2.95
C ALA A 359 7.75 8.06 3.41
N THR A 360 6.60 8.73 3.35
CA THR A 360 6.52 10.20 3.45
C THR A 360 5.82 10.73 4.71
N SER A 361 5.04 9.93 5.44
CA SER A 361 4.50 10.30 6.76
C SER A 361 5.58 10.49 7.86
N GLY A 362 6.83 10.11 7.59
CA GLY A 362 7.94 10.13 8.54
C GLY A 362 8.70 11.45 8.69
N TYR A 363 8.29 12.54 8.01
CA TYR A 363 9.08 13.78 7.93
C TYR A 363 8.76 14.84 8.98
N GLY A 364 7.76 14.63 9.85
CA GLY A 364 7.30 15.66 10.80
C GLY A 364 8.41 16.32 11.62
N TRP A 365 9.32 15.54 12.23
CA TRP A 365 10.30 16.10 13.17
C TRP A 365 11.50 16.80 12.51
N GLU A 366 11.97 16.34 11.34
CA GLU A 366 13.04 17.03 10.61
C GLU A 366 12.53 18.33 9.96
N ASN A 367 11.24 18.35 9.61
CA ASN A 367 10.56 19.54 9.11
C ASN A 367 10.41 20.62 10.20
N VAL A 368 10.05 20.25 11.43
CA VAL A 368 9.95 21.18 12.57
C VAL A 368 11.26 21.94 12.81
N LYS A 369 12.43 21.31 12.62
CA LYS A 369 13.75 21.93 12.89
C LYS A 369 14.04 23.18 12.06
N TRP A 370 13.47 23.31 10.87
CA TRP A 370 13.68 24.49 10.03
C TRP A 370 12.42 25.35 9.84
N PHE A 371 11.22 24.80 10.05
CA PHE A 371 10.00 25.61 10.07
C PHE A 371 9.92 26.55 11.27
N ALA A 372 10.29 26.08 12.47
CA ALA A 372 10.17 26.91 13.66
C ALA A 372 11.07 28.17 13.60
N PRO A 373 12.33 28.11 13.12
CA PRO A 373 13.11 29.30 12.83
C PRO A 373 12.48 30.22 11.78
N MET A 374 11.93 29.69 10.69
CA MET A 374 11.28 30.50 9.65
C MET A 374 10.05 31.23 10.19
N TYR A 375 9.16 30.53 10.88
CA TYR A 375 7.99 31.10 11.54
C TYR A 375 8.39 32.25 12.46
N ARG A 376 9.42 32.03 13.29
CA ARG A 376 9.86 33.05 14.24
C ARG A 376 10.45 34.27 13.52
N LEU A 377 11.25 34.07 12.46
CA LEU A 377 11.77 35.17 11.65
C LEU A 377 10.64 35.98 11.00
N ILE A 378 9.56 35.33 10.55
CA ILE A 378 8.38 35.99 9.99
C ILE A 378 7.62 36.78 11.08
N GLU A 379 7.39 36.17 12.24
CA GLU A 379 6.73 36.80 13.40
C GLU A 379 7.49 38.04 13.89
N MET A 380 8.84 38.03 13.80
CA MET A 380 9.66 39.19 14.14
C MET A 380 9.44 40.39 13.20
N GLY A 381 9.03 40.16 11.94
CA GLY A 381 8.73 41.21 10.97
C GLY A 381 9.96 42.03 10.55
N ASN A 382 9.78 43.36 10.44
CA ASN A 382 10.80 44.29 9.94
C ASN A 382 12.20 44.16 10.60
N PRO A 383 12.34 44.00 11.94
CA PRO A 383 13.63 43.71 12.58
C PRO A 383 14.44 42.56 11.98
N ALA A 384 13.78 41.52 11.42
CA ALA A 384 14.47 40.38 10.83
C ALA A 384 14.98 40.65 9.40
N VAL A 385 14.45 41.66 8.70
CA VAL A 385 14.73 41.92 7.27
C VAL A 385 16.21 42.17 7.01
N GLY A 386 16.87 42.97 7.85
CA GLY A 386 18.29 43.29 7.73
C GLY A 386 19.17 42.05 7.82
N PRO A 387 19.17 41.33 8.96
CA PRO A 387 19.98 40.12 9.13
C PRO A 387 19.67 39.02 8.11
N VAL A 388 18.39 38.75 7.81
CA VAL A 388 17.96 37.76 6.81
C VAL A 388 18.46 38.16 5.41
N GLY A 389 18.39 39.45 5.07
CA GLY A 389 18.90 39.97 3.79
C GLY A 389 20.42 39.86 3.67
N VAL A 390 21.16 40.13 4.75
CA VAL A 390 22.63 39.96 4.78
C VAL A 390 23.01 38.50 4.57
N GLU A 391 22.32 37.56 5.22
CA GLU A 391 22.58 36.13 5.03
C GLU A 391 22.20 35.67 3.62
N LEU A 392 21.05 36.11 3.09
CA LEU A 392 20.64 35.77 1.71
C LEU A 392 21.69 36.22 0.68
N GLY A 393 22.26 37.42 0.86
CA GLY A 393 23.31 37.93 -0.02
C GLY A 393 24.68 37.24 0.13
N ARG A 394 24.88 36.43 1.18
CA ARG A 394 26.13 35.71 1.44
C ARG A 394 26.06 34.22 1.17
N SER A 395 24.88 33.61 1.33
CA SER A 395 24.69 32.18 1.20
C SER A 395 24.88 31.73 -0.25
N ASP A 396 25.67 30.67 -0.44
CA ASP A 396 25.78 29.91 -1.69
C ASP A 396 24.95 28.61 -1.64
N ASP A 397 24.29 28.33 -0.51
CA ASP A 397 23.42 27.18 -0.35
C ASP A 397 22.04 27.47 -0.95
N PRO A 398 21.62 26.78 -2.02
CA PRO A 398 20.32 26.99 -2.63
C PRO A 398 19.18 26.82 -1.62
N TRP A 399 19.26 25.84 -0.71
CA TRP A 399 18.19 25.59 0.25
C TRP A 399 17.97 26.77 1.19
N MET A 400 19.07 27.28 1.74
CA MET A 400 19.06 28.49 2.55
C MET A 400 18.54 29.70 1.76
N GLN A 401 18.98 29.88 0.50
CA GLN A 401 18.50 30.98 -0.35
C GLN A 401 16.98 30.93 -0.55
N SER A 402 16.39 29.76 -0.85
CA SER A 402 14.94 29.60 -0.97
C SER A 402 14.20 29.93 0.33
N ARG A 403 14.69 29.42 1.47
CA ARG A 403 14.05 29.61 2.79
C ARG A 403 14.08 31.08 3.22
N LEU A 404 15.22 31.74 3.07
CA LEU A 404 15.36 33.16 3.41
C LEU A 404 14.51 34.04 2.47
N ALA A 405 14.45 33.72 1.17
CA ALA A 405 13.59 34.42 0.23
C ALA A 405 12.09 34.26 0.57
N PHE A 406 11.67 33.05 0.97
CA PHE A 406 10.33 32.79 1.47
C PHE A 406 10.02 33.64 2.71
N VAL A 407 10.93 33.67 3.69
CA VAL A 407 10.80 34.50 4.90
C VAL A 407 10.66 35.97 4.55
N LEU A 408 11.52 36.53 3.69
CA LEU A 408 11.44 37.93 3.27
C LEU A 408 10.14 38.25 2.54
N ARG A 409 9.64 37.34 1.70
CA ARG A 409 8.34 37.48 1.04
C ARG A 409 7.19 37.49 2.04
N ALA A 410 7.23 36.60 3.03
CA ALA A 410 6.20 36.49 4.05
C ALA A 410 6.17 37.71 4.98
N ILE A 411 7.33 38.26 5.35
CA ILE A 411 7.46 39.52 6.10
C ILE A 411 6.89 40.70 5.29
N ASN A 412 7.02 40.67 3.96
CA ASN A 412 6.43 41.65 3.04
C ASN A 412 6.94 43.10 3.23
N GLU A 413 8.23 43.25 3.51
CA GLU A 413 8.89 44.55 3.75
C GLU A 413 9.78 45.00 2.56
N PRO A 414 9.57 46.21 1.98
CA PRO A 414 10.31 46.69 0.81
C PRO A 414 11.81 46.86 1.03
N GLN A 415 12.24 46.96 2.29
CA GLN A 415 13.66 47.02 2.64
C GLN A 415 14.42 45.75 2.24
N ALA A 416 13.71 44.64 1.98
CA ALA A 416 14.29 43.39 1.50
C ALA A 416 14.71 43.42 0.01
N ILE A 417 14.18 44.36 -0.79
CA ILE A 417 14.37 44.38 -2.25
C ILE A 417 15.86 44.38 -2.67
N PRO A 418 16.74 45.22 -2.09
CA PRO A 418 18.18 45.17 -2.41
C PRO A 418 18.81 43.80 -2.13
N ALA A 419 18.51 43.22 -0.98
CA ALA A 419 19.06 41.92 -0.59
C ALA A 419 18.55 40.78 -1.48
N LEU A 420 17.28 40.81 -1.90
CA LEU A 420 16.73 39.85 -2.85
C LEU A 420 17.42 39.94 -4.23
N MET A 421 17.71 41.15 -4.72
CA MET A 421 18.47 41.31 -5.97
C MET A 421 19.91 40.80 -5.84
N ASP A 422 20.56 41.03 -4.70
CA ASP A 422 21.91 40.53 -4.43
C ASP A 422 21.93 38.99 -4.28
N GLY A 423 20.91 38.42 -3.64
CA GLY A 423 20.67 36.99 -3.57
C GLY A 423 20.43 36.37 -4.95
N LEU A 424 19.65 37.04 -5.81
CA LEU A 424 19.39 36.58 -7.18
C LEU A 424 20.66 36.54 -8.05
N GLU A 425 21.55 37.51 -7.88
CA GLU A 425 22.85 37.57 -8.58
C GLU A 425 23.76 36.38 -8.22
N ARG A 426 23.65 35.88 -6.99
CA ARG A 426 24.42 34.75 -6.44
C ARG A 426 23.63 33.44 -6.43
N CYS A 427 22.39 33.47 -6.90
CA CYS A 427 21.45 32.38 -6.81
C CYS A 427 22.02 31.14 -7.50
N ALA A 428 22.28 30.09 -6.73
CA ALA A 428 22.53 28.78 -7.30
C ALA A 428 21.17 28.24 -7.77
N TYR A 429 21.03 27.88 -9.05
CA TYR A 429 19.81 27.21 -9.50
C TYR A 429 19.85 25.75 -9.02
N GLY A 430 19.42 25.58 -7.77
CA GLY A 430 19.36 24.29 -7.10
C GLY A 430 18.27 23.39 -7.64
N VAL A 431 18.29 22.15 -7.14
CA VAL A 431 17.14 21.24 -7.20
C VAL A 431 15.95 21.88 -6.51
N ASP A 432 14.76 21.50 -6.94
CA ASP A 432 13.53 21.89 -6.25
C ASP A 432 13.59 21.47 -4.78
N ASN A 433 13.04 22.28 -3.87
CA ASN A 433 12.99 21.83 -2.48
C ASN A 433 12.02 20.67 -2.27
N GLY A 434 11.27 20.35 -3.33
CA GLY A 434 10.29 19.29 -3.34
C GLY A 434 9.04 19.71 -2.58
N TRP A 435 8.05 18.84 -2.68
CA TRP A 435 6.85 18.89 -1.87
C TRP A 435 7.22 18.47 -0.46
N ILE A 436 6.86 19.30 0.51
CA ILE A 436 6.97 18.95 1.92
C ILE A 436 5.58 18.59 2.37
N GLU A 437 5.40 17.32 2.70
CA GLU A 437 4.18 16.86 3.35
C GLU A 437 4.12 17.50 4.74
N THR A 438 3.01 18.19 4.96
CA THR A 438 2.66 18.85 6.20
C THR A 438 1.79 17.90 7.01
N ASP A 439 2.07 17.74 8.30
CA ASP A 439 1.22 16.96 9.21
C ASP A 439 -0.03 17.73 9.65
N GLY A 440 -0.24 18.94 9.10
CA GLY A 440 -1.37 19.79 9.44
C GLY A 440 -1.17 20.52 10.76
N THR A 441 0.08 20.70 11.19
CA THR A 441 0.38 21.48 12.38
C THR A 441 -0.02 22.95 12.23
N GLU A 442 -0.21 23.64 13.35
CA GLU A 442 -0.44 25.11 13.39
C GLU A 442 0.64 25.89 12.60
N LEU A 443 1.85 25.33 12.55
CA LEU A 443 2.99 25.87 11.82
C LEU A 443 2.77 25.82 10.30
N ASP A 444 2.15 24.75 9.81
CA ASP A 444 1.79 24.58 8.41
C ASP A 444 0.67 25.53 8.01
N GLU A 445 -0.38 25.63 8.84
CA GLU A 445 -1.46 26.60 8.63
C GLU A 445 -0.96 28.04 8.58
N PHE A 446 0.07 28.37 9.36
CA PHE A 446 0.69 29.69 9.34
C PHE A 446 1.48 29.95 8.05
N LEU A 447 2.23 28.95 7.55
CA LEU A 447 3.10 29.14 6.39
C LEU A 447 2.35 29.03 5.05
N LYS A 448 1.26 28.24 4.98
CA LYS A 448 0.45 28.03 3.78
C LYS A 448 -0.03 29.34 3.11
N PRO A 449 -0.56 30.35 3.82
CA PRO A 449 -0.94 31.64 3.25
C PRO A 449 0.19 32.42 2.57
N HIS A 450 1.46 32.10 2.87
CA HIS A 450 2.63 32.75 2.31
C HIS A 450 3.23 32.02 1.09
N GLN A 451 2.63 30.89 0.71
CA GLN A 451 3.02 30.14 -0.48
C GLN A 451 2.54 30.82 -1.77
N MET A 452 3.18 30.43 -2.86
CA MET A 452 2.87 30.96 -4.19
C MET A 452 1.79 30.15 -4.91
N ASP A 453 1.81 28.83 -4.73
CA ASP A 453 0.90 27.89 -5.36
C ASP A 453 0.22 27.11 -4.24
N PRO A 454 -0.82 27.69 -3.61
CA PRO A 454 -1.52 27.04 -2.51
C PRO A 454 -2.23 25.81 -3.08
N ARG A 455 -1.66 24.64 -2.79
CA ARG A 455 -2.36 23.35 -2.89
C ARG A 455 -2.92 23.03 -1.52
N GLU A 456 -4.07 22.37 -1.48
CA GLU A 456 -4.85 22.22 -0.24
C GLU A 456 -4.06 21.46 0.86
N ASP A 457 -3.14 20.58 0.46
CA ASP A 457 -2.53 19.56 1.31
C ASP A 457 -1.00 19.69 1.53
N GLU A 458 -0.27 20.55 0.80
CA GLU A 458 1.21 20.52 0.82
C GLU A 458 1.90 21.88 1.00
N LEU A 459 2.99 21.90 1.77
CA LEU A 459 3.88 23.07 1.82
C LEU A 459 4.97 23.01 0.73
N HIS A 460 4.78 23.76 -0.36
CA HIS A 460 5.77 23.97 -1.40
C HIS A 460 6.61 25.24 -1.19
N ILE A 461 7.93 25.05 -1.04
CA ILE A 461 8.95 26.11 -1.18
C ILE A 461 9.68 25.84 -2.49
N GLY A 462 9.56 26.72 -3.47
CA GLY A 462 10.19 26.53 -4.77
C GLY A 462 11.72 26.67 -4.75
N ARG A 463 12.29 26.48 -5.94
CA ARG A 463 13.72 26.75 -6.21
C ARG A 463 14.11 28.18 -5.86
N PRO A 464 15.40 28.44 -5.57
CA PRO A 464 15.82 29.74 -5.03
C PRO A 464 15.52 30.89 -5.99
N VAL A 465 15.79 30.71 -7.28
CA VAL A 465 15.46 31.70 -8.33
C VAL A 465 13.98 32.07 -8.32
N ARG A 466 13.11 31.06 -8.14
CA ARG A 466 11.67 31.21 -8.18
C ARG A 466 11.21 31.94 -6.92
N GLU A 467 11.65 31.50 -5.74
CA GLU A 467 11.29 32.13 -4.48
C GLU A 467 11.78 33.58 -4.41
N ILE A 468 13.03 33.86 -4.83
CA ILE A 468 13.60 35.21 -4.84
C ILE A 468 12.86 36.12 -5.82
N THR A 469 12.59 35.64 -7.05
CA THR A 469 11.85 36.45 -8.05
C THR A 469 10.44 36.73 -7.55
N LEU A 470 9.72 35.74 -7.05
CA LEU A 470 8.34 35.92 -6.59
C LEU A 470 8.27 36.81 -5.33
N ALA A 471 9.30 36.80 -4.49
CA ALA A 471 9.45 37.79 -3.42
C ALA A 471 9.60 39.21 -3.97
N LEU A 472 10.43 39.42 -4.99
CA LEU A 472 10.56 40.71 -5.68
C LEU A 472 9.23 41.13 -6.32
N GLU A 473 8.52 40.23 -7.00
CA GLU A 473 7.22 40.53 -7.62
C GLU A 473 6.19 40.95 -6.58
N ARG A 474 6.10 40.21 -5.45
CA ARG A 474 5.17 40.55 -4.36
C ARG A 474 5.46 41.91 -3.75
N LEU A 475 6.74 42.21 -3.47
CA LEU A 475 7.14 43.46 -2.79
C LEU A 475 7.05 44.69 -3.69
N THR A 476 7.11 44.52 -5.01
CA THR A 476 7.18 45.62 -5.98
C THR A 476 5.91 45.80 -6.80
N GLY A 477 5.06 44.77 -6.91
CA GLY A 477 3.94 44.73 -7.85
C GLY A 477 4.36 44.65 -9.33
N HIS A 478 5.66 44.45 -9.60
CA HIS A 478 6.23 44.36 -10.95
C HIS A 478 6.58 42.90 -11.29
N THR A 479 6.62 42.55 -12.59
CA THR A 479 7.08 41.23 -13.06
C THR A 479 8.01 41.40 -14.26
N GLU A 480 9.11 40.66 -14.26
CA GLU A 480 10.02 40.51 -15.42
C GLU A 480 9.58 39.35 -16.34
N GLY A 481 8.40 38.77 -16.09
CA GLY A 481 7.96 37.52 -16.70
C GLY A 481 8.53 36.29 -15.98
N HIS A 482 8.09 35.10 -16.39
CA HIS A 482 8.45 33.82 -15.72
C HIS A 482 9.30 32.90 -16.60
N GLU A 483 9.81 33.40 -17.73
CA GLU A 483 10.58 32.59 -18.69
C GLU A 483 11.88 32.03 -18.08
N HIS A 484 12.48 32.76 -17.14
CA HIS A 484 13.69 32.36 -16.42
C HIS A 484 13.46 31.23 -15.41
N PHE A 485 12.20 30.86 -15.12
CA PHE A 485 11.89 29.67 -14.32
C PHE A 485 12.07 28.37 -15.11
N PHE A 486 11.97 28.43 -16.45
CA PHE A 486 11.91 27.26 -17.32
C PHE A 486 13.22 26.93 -18.03
N PHE A 487 14.32 27.60 -17.66
CA PHE A 487 15.66 27.36 -18.21
C PHE A 487 15.68 27.37 -19.74
N HIS A 488 15.12 28.40 -20.36
CA HIS A 488 15.37 28.62 -21.77
C HIS A 488 16.72 29.30 -21.95
N ASP A 489 17.54 28.83 -22.90
CA ASP A 489 18.70 29.60 -23.29
C ASP A 489 18.31 30.86 -24.09
N ALA A 490 19.29 31.72 -24.39
CA ALA A 490 19.09 32.92 -25.22
C ALA A 490 18.53 32.63 -26.64
N LYS A 491 18.41 31.35 -27.02
CA LYS A 491 17.82 30.89 -28.28
C LYS A 491 16.43 30.25 -28.09
N GLY A 492 15.86 30.28 -26.88
CA GLY A 492 14.55 29.74 -26.56
C GLY A 492 14.50 28.23 -26.34
N ASN A 493 15.65 27.53 -26.30
CA ASN A 493 15.66 26.08 -26.10
C ASN A 493 15.53 25.74 -24.63
N ARG A 494 14.57 24.86 -24.30
CA ARG A 494 14.37 24.33 -22.95
C ARG A 494 15.56 23.45 -22.57
N LEU A 495 16.28 23.82 -21.52
CA LEU A 495 17.48 23.11 -21.07
C LEU A 495 17.12 21.89 -20.20
N ASP A 496 16.39 20.93 -20.78
CA ASP A 496 15.73 19.82 -20.07
C ASP A 496 16.68 18.86 -19.32
N ASN A 497 17.98 18.86 -19.64
CA ASN A 497 18.96 17.94 -19.07
C ASN A 497 19.77 18.50 -17.88
N PHE A 498 19.56 19.76 -17.47
CA PHE A 498 20.35 20.38 -16.39
C PHE A 498 20.02 19.87 -14.99
N ALA A 499 18.81 19.36 -14.74
CA ALA A 499 18.43 18.84 -13.42
C ALA A 499 19.27 17.62 -12.99
N ARG A 500 19.97 16.95 -13.92
CA ARG A 500 20.78 15.76 -13.65
C ARG A 500 22.30 15.99 -13.69
N GLY A 501 22.77 17.11 -14.26
CA GLY A 501 24.20 17.40 -14.41
C GLY A 501 24.64 18.59 -13.55
N ARG A 502 25.29 18.34 -12.41
CA ARG A 502 26.03 19.36 -11.63
C ARG A 502 27.45 19.53 -12.18
N THR A 503 27.61 19.87 -13.45
CA THR A 503 28.94 20.25 -13.93
C THR A 503 29.24 21.70 -13.51
N PRO A 504 30.50 22.09 -13.32
CA PRO A 504 30.86 23.48 -13.06
C PRO A 504 30.26 24.44 -14.11
N GLU A 505 30.27 24.06 -15.39
CA GLU A 505 29.74 24.85 -16.49
C GLU A 505 28.22 25.03 -16.40
N THR A 506 27.49 24.01 -15.93
CA THR A 506 26.04 24.11 -15.76
C THR A 506 25.70 25.07 -14.64
N MET A 507 26.43 25.02 -13.52
CA MET A 507 26.26 25.94 -12.40
C MET A 507 26.63 27.39 -12.77
N ASP A 508 27.69 27.59 -13.56
CA ASP A 508 28.09 28.93 -13.99
C ASP A 508 27.10 29.57 -14.96
N ARG A 509 26.54 28.78 -15.89
CA ARG A 509 25.49 29.27 -16.80
C ARG A 509 24.21 29.65 -16.06
N GLN A 510 23.86 28.88 -15.02
CA GLN A 510 22.76 29.18 -14.12
C GLN A 510 22.98 30.50 -13.36
N ARG A 511 24.18 30.69 -12.78
CA ARG A 511 24.54 31.96 -12.13
C ARG A 511 24.45 33.13 -13.10
N GLU A 512 24.88 32.97 -14.35
CA GLU A 512 24.81 34.02 -15.36
C GLU A 512 23.37 34.44 -15.68
N LEU A 513 22.43 33.48 -15.73
CA LEU A 513 21.01 33.78 -15.88
C LEU A 513 20.49 34.56 -14.66
N GLY A 514 20.87 34.14 -13.44
CA GLY A 514 20.55 34.85 -12.20
C GLY A 514 21.06 36.29 -12.21
N ARG A 515 22.32 36.52 -12.63
CA ARG A 515 22.90 37.86 -12.81
C ARG A 515 22.13 38.71 -13.81
N THR A 516 21.74 38.12 -14.94
CA THR A 516 20.99 38.83 -15.99
C THR A 516 19.64 39.32 -15.44
N VAL A 517 18.88 38.43 -14.78
CA VAL A 517 17.59 38.78 -14.19
C VAL A 517 17.76 39.80 -13.05
N ALA A 518 18.79 39.65 -12.21
CA ALA A 518 19.13 40.62 -11.17
C ALA A 518 19.47 42.01 -11.73
N GLN A 519 20.16 42.08 -12.87
CA GLN A 519 20.48 43.35 -13.54
C GLN A 519 19.22 44.05 -14.05
N SER A 520 18.27 43.32 -14.66
CA SER A 520 16.97 43.87 -15.06
C SER A 520 16.23 44.46 -13.87
N TRP A 521 16.13 43.70 -12.77
CA TRP A 521 15.51 44.18 -11.52
C TRP A 521 16.21 45.43 -10.96
N ARG A 522 17.55 45.46 -10.96
CA ARG A 522 18.32 46.64 -10.50
C ARG A 522 18.06 47.86 -11.37
N GLN A 523 17.96 47.69 -12.69
CA GLN A 523 17.63 48.77 -13.61
C GLN A 523 16.22 49.29 -13.34
N TRP A 524 15.24 48.40 -13.22
CA TRP A 524 13.86 48.76 -12.90
C TRP A 524 13.76 49.47 -11.53
N TRP A 525 14.42 48.92 -10.50
CA TRP A 525 14.39 49.48 -9.15
C TRP A 525 14.95 50.90 -9.08
N ARG A 526 16.05 51.19 -9.80
CA ARG A 526 16.62 52.55 -9.88
C ARG A 526 15.61 53.57 -10.41
N GLN A 527 14.71 53.15 -11.30
CA GLN A 527 13.72 54.01 -11.92
C GLN A 527 12.43 54.12 -11.08
N ASN A 528 12.11 53.11 -10.28
CA ASN A 528 10.78 52.96 -9.66
C ASN A 528 10.77 52.96 -8.12
N LYS A 529 11.94 52.97 -7.45
CA LYS A 529 12.03 52.86 -5.98
C LYS A 529 11.20 53.90 -5.22
N ASP A 530 11.09 55.12 -5.73
CA ASP A 530 10.36 56.20 -5.06
C ASP A 530 8.84 56.02 -5.24
N THR A 531 8.41 55.43 -6.36
CA THR A 531 7.02 55.02 -6.61
C THR A 531 6.61 53.86 -5.70
N VAL A 532 7.45 52.84 -5.56
CA VAL A 532 7.18 51.70 -4.67
C VAL A 532 7.09 52.18 -3.22
N LYS A 533 8.01 53.06 -2.78
CA LYS A 533 7.94 53.66 -1.45
C LYS A 533 6.66 54.48 -1.26
N SER A 534 6.23 55.26 -2.23
CA SER A 534 5.04 56.11 -2.07
C SER A 534 3.73 55.31 -2.09
N GLN A 535 3.64 54.23 -2.89
CA GLN A 535 2.45 53.35 -2.95
C GLN A 535 2.24 52.54 -1.67
N ILE A 536 3.32 52.13 -1.02
CA ILE A 536 3.26 51.31 0.20
C ILE A 536 2.85 52.15 1.41
N TRP A 537 3.17 53.45 1.39
CA TRP A 537 2.85 54.37 2.48
C TRP A 537 1.45 54.99 2.33
N SER A 538 0.77 54.76 1.21
CA SER A 538 -0.56 55.30 0.92
C SER A 538 -1.70 54.28 1.03
N THR A 539 -1.41 53.01 1.28
CA THR A 539 -2.43 51.95 1.20
C THR A 539 -2.38 51.01 2.41
N ASP A 540 -3.48 50.93 3.15
CA ASP A 540 -3.82 49.81 4.05
C ASP A 540 -4.10 48.55 3.21
N MET A 541 -3.10 48.05 2.48
CA MET A 541 -3.26 46.82 1.69
C MET A 541 -3.26 45.60 2.62
N LEU A 542 -4.44 45.04 2.83
CA LEU A 542 -4.60 43.61 3.14
C LEU A 542 -3.84 42.78 2.08
N PRO A 543 -3.31 41.59 2.45
CA PRO A 543 -2.54 40.75 1.52
C PRO A 543 -3.34 40.49 0.25
N MET A 544 -2.89 41.03 -0.89
CA MET A 544 -3.53 40.77 -2.16
C MET A 544 -3.34 39.29 -2.52
N PRO A 545 -4.41 38.52 -2.77
CA PRO A 545 -4.27 37.22 -3.40
C PRO A 545 -3.67 37.44 -4.78
N ILE A 546 -2.54 36.80 -5.04
CA ILE A 546 -1.89 36.80 -6.34
C ILE A 546 -2.90 36.14 -7.30
N LYS A 547 -3.50 36.93 -8.19
CA LYS A 547 -4.28 36.36 -9.29
C LYS A 547 -3.32 35.57 -10.16
N ALA A 548 -3.32 34.25 -10.02
CA ALA A 548 -2.67 33.37 -10.98
C ALA A 548 -3.15 33.77 -12.38
N SER A 549 -2.21 34.16 -13.23
CA SER A 549 -2.46 34.34 -14.66
C SER A 549 -3.10 33.06 -15.20
N ALA A 550 -4.30 33.18 -15.78
CA ALA A 550 -5.11 32.07 -16.30
C ALA A 550 -4.50 31.32 -17.52
N ASN A 551 -3.18 31.42 -17.74
CA ASN A 551 -2.47 30.79 -18.85
C ASN A 551 -1.34 29.83 -18.40
N GLY A 552 -1.38 29.35 -17.15
CA GLY A 552 -0.44 28.36 -16.63
C GLY A 552 -0.75 26.94 -17.11
N ARG A 553 -0.13 26.53 -18.23
CA ARG A 553 -0.04 25.12 -18.65
C ARG A 553 0.62 24.28 -17.56
N GLY A 554 -0.14 23.42 -16.91
CA GLY A 554 0.38 22.25 -16.22
C GLY A 554 -0.25 21.01 -16.83
N MET A 555 0.53 20.21 -17.57
CA MET A 555 0.46 18.75 -17.53
C MET A 555 1.49 18.13 -18.47
N GLY A 556 2.41 17.40 -17.86
CA GLY A 556 3.41 16.54 -18.48
C GLY A 556 3.88 15.54 -17.42
N GLY A 557 2.92 14.87 -16.78
CA GLY A 557 3.17 13.71 -15.92
C GLY A 557 3.04 12.44 -16.75
N MET A 558 4.09 11.64 -16.79
CA MET A 558 4.06 10.29 -17.38
C MET A 558 2.95 9.47 -16.71
N MET A 559 1.99 9.01 -17.50
CA MET A 559 1.04 7.98 -17.09
C MET A 559 1.81 6.68 -16.85
N TYR A 560 2.08 6.38 -15.59
CA TYR A 560 2.22 4.99 -15.14
C TYR A 560 0.83 4.52 -14.72
N ALA A 561 0.42 3.36 -15.25
CA ALA A 561 -0.79 2.67 -14.84
C ALA A 561 -0.64 2.18 -13.40
N SER A 562 -0.83 3.08 -12.43
CA SER A 562 -1.26 2.67 -11.09
C SER A 562 -2.72 2.23 -11.25
N SER A 563 -2.97 0.94 -11.07
CA SER A 563 -4.31 0.42 -10.81
C SER A 563 -4.78 0.97 -9.46
N SER A 564 -5.16 2.25 -9.44
CA SER A 564 -5.99 2.80 -8.39
C SER A 564 -7.25 1.95 -8.41
N ARG A 565 -7.47 1.17 -7.35
CA ARG A 565 -8.80 0.68 -7.00
C ARG A 565 -9.66 1.92 -6.82
N GLU A 566 -10.22 2.41 -7.93
CA GLU A 566 -11.26 3.43 -7.93
C GLU A 566 -12.33 2.98 -6.93
N ALA A 567 -12.85 3.93 -6.14
CA ALA A 567 -13.84 3.63 -5.11
C ALA A 567 -14.88 2.66 -5.67
N ILE A 568 -15.23 1.61 -4.93
CA ILE A 568 -16.17 0.56 -5.35
C ILE A 568 -17.50 1.17 -5.87
N PHE A 569 -17.83 2.39 -5.45
CA PHE A 569 -19.03 3.13 -5.86
C PHE A 569 -18.80 4.23 -6.90
N ALA A 570 -17.55 4.42 -7.37
CA ALA A 570 -17.20 5.29 -8.50
C ALA A 570 -17.64 4.72 -9.85
N SER A 571 -18.09 3.46 -9.86
CA SER A 571 -18.82 2.94 -11.02
C SER A 571 -20.09 3.77 -11.25
N ARG A 572 -20.40 4.02 -12.53
CA ARG A 572 -21.49 4.93 -12.94
C ARG A 572 -22.85 4.54 -12.39
N LEU A 573 -23.06 3.23 -12.29
CA LEU A 573 -24.22 2.62 -11.67
C LEU A 573 -23.77 1.40 -10.88
N SER A 574 -24.13 1.37 -9.60
CA SER A 574 -23.93 0.21 -8.73
C SER A 574 -25.17 -0.05 -7.89
N LEU A 575 -25.38 -1.31 -7.56
CA LEU A 575 -26.37 -1.73 -6.59
C LEU A 575 -25.65 -2.40 -5.43
N ALA A 576 -25.93 -2.03 -4.19
CA ALA A 576 -25.28 -2.63 -3.03
C ALA A 576 -26.26 -2.90 -1.89
N ILE A 577 -25.98 -3.96 -1.14
CA ILE A 577 -26.74 -4.28 0.05
C ILE A 577 -26.32 -3.38 1.21
N VAL A 578 -27.31 -2.80 1.88
CA VAL A 578 -27.11 -2.09 3.15
C VAL A 578 -26.99 -3.14 4.26
N PRO A 579 -25.95 -3.12 5.11
CA PRO A 579 -25.82 -4.07 6.19
C PRO A 579 -26.91 -3.90 7.23
N ASN A 580 -27.32 -5.02 7.82
CA ASN A 580 -28.20 -5.00 8.96
C ASN A 580 -27.38 -4.77 10.23
N VAL A 581 -27.72 -3.73 10.99
CA VAL A 581 -27.08 -3.42 12.29
C VAL A 581 -27.90 -4.00 13.44
N GLY A 582 -27.23 -4.51 14.47
CA GLY A 582 -27.87 -4.98 15.71
C GLY A 582 -27.96 -6.49 15.77
N ASP A 583 -29.14 -7.05 16.08
CA ASP A 583 -29.35 -8.50 16.29
C ASP A 583 -30.21 -9.16 15.19
N SER A 584 -30.24 -8.59 13.98
CA SER A 584 -31.10 -9.12 12.90
C SER A 584 -30.77 -10.56 12.47
N GLY A 585 -29.52 -11.00 12.72
CA GLY A 585 -29.01 -12.31 12.32
C GLY A 585 -28.89 -12.54 10.80
N GLN A 586 -29.35 -11.61 9.96
CA GLN A 586 -29.30 -11.73 8.50
C GLN A 586 -28.04 -11.08 7.92
N PRO A 587 -27.22 -11.82 7.15
CA PRO A 587 -26.05 -11.24 6.49
C PRO A 587 -26.46 -10.33 5.31
N PRO A 588 -25.67 -9.29 4.97
CA PRO A 588 -24.47 -8.87 5.69
C PRO A 588 -24.85 -8.17 6.99
N HIS A 589 -24.24 -8.63 8.09
CA HIS A 589 -24.61 -8.25 9.44
C HIS A 589 -23.47 -7.50 10.12
N LEU A 590 -23.81 -6.46 10.87
CA LEU A 590 -22.91 -5.67 11.69
C LEU A 590 -23.41 -5.68 13.14
N SER A 591 -22.54 -6.08 14.07
CA SER A 591 -22.85 -5.84 15.49
C SER A 591 -22.90 -4.34 15.76
N GLN A 592 -23.62 -3.94 16.80
CA GLN A 592 -23.72 -2.54 17.19
C GLN A 592 -22.33 -1.92 17.47
N GLU A 593 -21.42 -2.69 18.07
CA GLU A 593 -20.06 -2.28 18.38
C GLU A 593 -19.23 -2.01 17.11
N VAL A 594 -19.32 -2.90 16.12
CA VAL A 594 -18.62 -2.71 14.84
C VAL A 594 -19.23 -1.54 14.07
N TYR A 595 -20.56 -1.39 14.06
CA TYR A 595 -21.18 -0.21 13.44
C TYR A 595 -20.69 1.10 14.08
N GLN A 596 -20.56 1.14 15.42
CA GLN A 596 -20.04 2.31 16.11
C GLN A 596 -18.60 2.64 15.71
N SER A 597 -17.74 1.65 15.46
CA SER A 597 -16.37 1.92 14.99
C SER A 597 -16.34 2.58 13.60
N TYR A 598 -17.27 2.22 12.70
CA TYR A 598 -17.43 2.92 11.40
C TYR A 598 -17.91 4.36 11.57
N VAL A 599 -18.76 4.63 12.56
CA VAL A 599 -19.23 5.98 12.88
C VAL A 599 -18.09 6.83 13.44
N ASP A 600 -17.32 6.27 14.37
CA ASP A 600 -16.17 6.95 14.98
C ASP A 600 -15.08 7.24 13.93
N ASP A 601 -14.85 6.30 13.02
CA ASP A 601 -13.93 6.45 11.88
C ASP A 601 -14.39 7.57 10.93
N LEU A 602 -15.68 7.62 10.56
CA LEU A 602 -16.24 8.71 9.74
C LEU A 602 -16.07 10.07 10.41
N ALA A 603 -16.26 10.15 11.74
CA ALA A 603 -16.09 11.39 12.49
C ALA A 603 -14.62 11.85 12.53
N LYS A 604 -13.68 10.91 12.61
CA LYS A 604 -12.24 11.18 12.71
C LYS A 604 -11.59 11.47 11.36
N ASN A 605 -11.90 10.66 10.35
CA ASN A 605 -11.18 10.59 9.08
C ASN A 605 -12.02 11.07 7.89
N GLY A 606 -13.31 11.37 8.09
CA GLY A 606 -14.22 11.72 7.03
C GLY A 606 -14.65 10.51 6.18
N PRO A 607 -15.43 10.72 5.11
CA PRO A 607 -16.03 9.65 4.31
C PRO A 607 -15.06 9.02 3.29
N ASP A 608 -13.76 9.29 3.37
CA ASP A 608 -12.82 8.86 2.33
C ASP A 608 -12.68 7.32 2.34
N PRO A 609 -13.04 6.63 1.23
CA PRO A 609 -12.94 5.18 1.12
C PRO A 609 -11.50 4.64 1.22
N LEU A 610 -10.47 5.49 1.14
CA LEU A 610 -9.06 5.07 1.05
C LEU A 610 -8.41 4.72 2.40
N PHE A 611 -8.97 5.15 3.53
CA PHE A 611 -8.29 5.03 4.84
C PHE A 611 -8.64 3.79 5.66
N SER A 612 -9.51 2.92 5.16
CA SER A 612 -9.98 1.79 5.95
C SER A 612 -9.54 0.44 5.39
N TRP A 613 -8.39 -0.02 5.86
CA TRP A 613 -7.56 -1.03 5.22
C TRP A 613 -8.11 -2.48 5.32
N ALA A 614 -9.32 -2.66 5.86
CA ALA A 614 -10.00 -3.96 6.04
C ALA A 614 -11.48 -3.99 5.59
N ASN A 615 -12.02 -2.92 4.99
CA ASN A 615 -13.44 -2.67 5.11
C ASN A 615 -14.34 -3.40 4.12
N SER A 616 -15.19 -4.26 4.68
CA SER A 616 -16.34 -4.86 4.01
C SER A 616 -17.46 -3.84 3.70
N PHE A 617 -17.33 -2.58 4.14
CA PHE A 617 -18.38 -1.55 4.08
C PHE A 617 -17.83 -0.12 3.82
N HIS A 618 -18.58 0.74 3.12
CA HIS A 618 -18.20 2.13 2.83
C HIS A 618 -19.35 3.12 3.11
N TRP A 619 -19.00 4.32 3.55
CA TRP A 619 -19.93 5.44 3.69
C TRP A 619 -20.19 6.10 2.35
N ILE A 620 -21.42 6.05 1.86
CA ILE A 620 -21.85 6.69 0.62
C ILE A 620 -22.87 7.78 0.93
N PRO A 621 -22.69 9.02 0.45
CA PRO A 621 -23.64 10.10 0.70
C PRO A 621 -25.00 9.78 0.08
N LEU A 622 -26.07 10.08 0.81
CA LEU A 622 -27.43 10.08 0.28
C LEU A 622 -27.66 11.34 -0.56
N GLN A 623 -28.39 11.20 -1.67
CA GLN A 623 -28.85 12.35 -2.44
C GLN A 623 -29.71 13.27 -1.56
N GLU A 624 -29.54 14.58 -1.74
CA GLU A 624 -30.35 15.57 -1.02
C GLU A 624 -31.85 15.36 -1.31
N GLY A 625 -32.63 15.13 -0.25
CA GLY A 625 -34.07 14.86 -0.35
C GLY A 625 -34.44 13.39 -0.54
N ALA A 626 -33.48 12.46 -0.54
CA ALA A 626 -33.78 11.04 -0.48
C ALA A 626 -34.54 10.68 0.81
N GLU A 627 -35.49 9.74 0.71
CA GLU A 627 -36.27 9.28 1.86
C GLU A 627 -35.38 8.59 2.90
N ILE A 628 -35.47 9.04 4.15
CA ILE A 628 -34.74 8.45 5.27
C ILE A 628 -35.60 7.31 5.83
N ILE A 629 -35.18 6.07 5.55
CA ILE A 629 -35.80 4.87 6.11
C ILE A 629 -35.25 4.65 7.52
N GLU A 630 -36.14 4.57 8.51
CA GLU A 630 -35.77 4.31 9.90
C GLU A 630 -35.12 2.92 10.05
N GLY A 631 -34.05 2.84 10.85
CA GLY A 631 -33.33 1.58 11.11
C GLY A 631 -32.17 1.28 10.13
N LEU A 632 -31.94 2.13 9.12
CA LEU A 632 -30.74 2.03 8.29
C LEU A 632 -29.49 2.54 9.03
N PRO A 633 -28.29 2.01 8.72
CA PRO A 633 -27.01 2.51 9.22
C PRO A 633 -26.66 3.88 8.61
N LEU A 634 -27.31 4.92 9.13
CA LEU A 634 -27.17 6.30 8.68
C LEU A 634 -26.35 7.12 9.68
N HIS A 635 -25.46 7.97 9.16
CA HIS A 635 -24.75 8.94 9.98
C HIS A 635 -24.56 10.27 9.24
N THR A 636 -24.63 11.37 9.97
CA THR A 636 -24.45 12.72 9.41
C THR A 636 -23.04 13.20 9.67
N TYR A 637 -22.32 13.54 8.60
CA TYR A 637 -21.00 14.16 8.67
C TYR A 637 -21.03 15.51 7.94
N GLY A 638 -20.71 16.59 8.66
CA GLY A 638 -20.88 17.95 8.16
C GLY A 638 -22.37 18.26 7.87
N LYS A 639 -22.69 18.50 6.59
CA LYS A 639 -24.07 18.82 6.13
C LYS A 639 -24.71 17.69 5.32
N ARG A 640 -24.06 16.53 5.21
CA ARG A 640 -24.52 15.42 4.38
C ARG A 640 -24.80 14.20 5.25
N THR A 641 -25.86 13.47 4.90
CA THR A 641 -26.18 12.17 5.49
C THR A 641 -25.54 11.09 4.63
N TYR A 642 -24.88 10.14 5.27
CA TYR A 642 -24.25 8.99 4.63
C TYR A 642 -24.96 7.71 5.06
N VAL A 643 -25.01 6.75 4.15
CA VAL A 643 -25.45 5.38 4.43
C VAL A 643 -24.25 4.44 4.28
N LEU A 644 -24.11 3.51 5.21
CA LEU A 644 -23.08 2.49 5.15
C LEU A 644 -23.52 1.39 4.16
N LEU A 645 -22.73 1.08 3.14
CA LEU A 645 -23.04 0.06 2.12
C LEU A 645 -21.99 -1.05 2.11
N CYS A 646 -22.38 -2.30 1.82
CA CYS A 646 -21.43 -3.39 1.67
C CYS A 646 -20.62 -3.29 0.37
N ALA A 647 -19.31 -3.47 0.47
CA ALA A 647 -18.37 -3.45 -0.66
C ALA A 647 -17.88 -4.83 -1.10
N ARG A 648 -18.25 -5.89 -0.37
CA ARG A 648 -17.83 -7.24 -0.74
C ARG A 648 -18.57 -7.67 -2.00
N GLU A 649 -17.87 -8.34 -2.90
CA GLU A 649 -18.36 -8.76 -4.22
C GLU A 649 -19.71 -9.51 -4.17
N ALA A 650 -19.95 -10.32 -3.13
CA ALA A 650 -21.21 -11.05 -2.95
C ALA A 650 -22.44 -10.15 -2.67
N TYR A 651 -22.23 -8.88 -2.34
CA TYR A 651 -23.25 -7.93 -1.91
C TYR A 651 -23.28 -6.64 -2.76
N VAL A 652 -22.49 -6.59 -3.84
CA VAL A 652 -22.44 -5.44 -4.73
C VAL A 652 -22.51 -5.88 -6.19
N LEU A 653 -23.27 -5.15 -6.98
CA LEU A 653 -23.38 -5.32 -8.43
C LEU A 653 -22.88 -4.04 -9.10
N GLN A 654 -21.62 -4.05 -9.56
CA GLN A 654 -20.99 -2.92 -10.23
C GLN A 654 -21.09 -3.06 -11.75
N SER A 655 -21.53 -2.01 -12.43
CA SER A 655 -21.64 -2.01 -13.90
C SER A 655 -20.27 -2.03 -14.61
N VAL A 656 -19.24 -1.48 -13.96
CA VAL A 656 -17.86 -1.39 -14.47
C VAL A 656 -16.90 -1.85 -13.37
N VAL A 657 -16.00 -2.77 -13.71
CA VAL A 657 -14.91 -3.24 -12.82
C VAL A 657 -13.63 -3.24 -13.64
N GLU A 658 -12.58 -2.58 -13.14
CA GLU A 658 -11.28 -2.49 -13.83
C GLU A 658 -11.39 -2.01 -15.30
N ASN A 659 -12.25 -1.01 -15.54
CA ASN A 659 -12.59 -0.48 -16.87
C ASN A 659 -13.31 -1.45 -17.83
N GLU A 660 -13.72 -2.63 -17.35
CA GLU A 660 -14.53 -3.56 -18.11
C GLU A 660 -16.00 -3.44 -17.70
N GLN A 661 -16.89 -3.22 -18.68
CA GLN A 661 -18.33 -3.27 -18.45
C GLN A 661 -18.76 -4.71 -18.18
N LYS A 662 -19.20 -5.02 -16.96
CA LYS A 662 -19.66 -6.36 -16.58
C LYS A 662 -21.11 -6.62 -16.98
N TRP A 663 -21.96 -5.60 -16.94
CA TRP A 663 -23.36 -5.65 -17.35
C TRP A 663 -23.87 -4.26 -17.74
N LYS A 664 -24.99 -4.18 -18.46
CA LYS A 664 -25.59 -2.90 -18.90
C LYS A 664 -27.07 -2.81 -18.55
N LEU A 665 -27.57 -1.58 -18.52
CA LEU A 665 -29.00 -1.33 -18.56
C LEU A 665 -29.51 -1.54 -19.99
N LYS A 666 -30.55 -2.35 -20.12
CA LYS A 666 -31.28 -2.57 -21.37
C LYS A 666 -32.31 -1.47 -21.59
N ASP A 667 -33.02 -1.09 -20.53
CA ASP A 667 -34.10 -0.11 -20.60
C ASP A 667 -34.38 0.49 -19.22
N VAL A 668 -34.84 1.74 -19.18
CA VAL A 668 -35.35 2.38 -17.96
C VAL A 668 -36.53 3.27 -18.33
N GLN A 669 -37.69 2.96 -17.78
CA GLN A 669 -38.94 3.65 -18.09
C GLN A 669 -39.70 4.00 -16.80
N VAL A 670 -40.37 5.14 -16.81
CA VAL A 670 -41.40 5.41 -15.81
C VAL A 670 -42.56 4.44 -16.04
N ALA A 671 -43.02 3.83 -14.95
CA ALA A 671 -44.09 2.86 -14.91
C ALA A 671 -45.07 3.23 -13.78
N LYS A 672 -46.07 2.40 -13.58
CA LYS A 672 -46.90 2.43 -12.38
C LYS A 672 -46.69 1.16 -11.59
N ASP A 673 -46.69 1.27 -10.27
CA ASP A 673 -46.70 0.10 -9.39
C ASP A 673 -48.09 -0.54 -9.30
N ASP A 674 -48.23 -1.57 -8.46
CA ASP A 674 -49.49 -2.30 -8.27
C ASP A 674 -50.62 -1.43 -7.68
N SER A 675 -50.29 -0.30 -7.05
CA SER A 675 -51.25 0.66 -6.50
C SER A 675 -51.65 1.76 -7.51
N GLY A 676 -50.97 1.82 -8.65
CA GLY A 676 -51.13 2.87 -9.65
C GLY A 676 -50.28 4.12 -9.40
N ALA A 677 -49.41 4.09 -8.38
CA ALA A 677 -48.47 5.18 -8.09
C ALA A 677 -47.29 5.18 -9.08
N PRO A 678 -46.68 6.34 -9.38
CA PRO A 678 -45.50 6.42 -10.23
C PRO A 678 -44.34 5.55 -9.70
N ALA A 679 -43.70 4.81 -10.60
CA ALA A 679 -42.60 3.91 -10.31
C ALA A 679 -41.57 3.96 -11.44
N ILE A 680 -40.39 3.38 -11.24
CA ILE A 680 -39.36 3.30 -12.29
C ILE A 680 -39.04 1.83 -12.54
N ARG A 681 -39.23 1.39 -13.79
CA ARG A 681 -38.88 0.05 -14.24
C ARG A 681 -37.50 0.09 -14.87
N VAL A 682 -36.55 -0.63 -14.28
CA VAL A 682 -35.18 -0.81 -14.76
C VAL A 682 -35.04 -2.22 -15.30
N GLN A 683 -34.66 -2.38 -16.56
CA GLN A 683 -34.35 -3.68 -17.17
C GLN A 683 -32.85 -3.79 -17.40
N PHE A 684 -32.27 -4.91 -17.00
CA PHE A 684 -30.87 -5.25 -17.27
C PHE A 684 -30.73 -6.01 -18.59
N ASP A 685 -29.51 -6.09 -19.12
CA ASP A 685 -29.16 -7.09 -20.12
C ASP A 685 -29.17 -8.51 -19.51
N GLU A 686 -28.95 -9.55 -20.34
CA GLU A 686 -29.02 -10.94 -19.86
C GLU A 686 -28.01 -11.22 -18.73
N THR A 687 -26.83 -10.60 -18.78
CA THR A 687 -25.77 -10.77 -17.78
C THR A 687 -26.15 -10.09 -16.47
N GLY A 688 -26.56 -8.82 -16.54
CA GLY A 688 -27.02 -8.06 -15.39
C GLY A 688 -28.25 -8.69 -14.73
N SER A 689 -29.18 -9.24 -15.51
CA SER A 689 -30.36 -9.97 -15.00
C SER A 689 -29.97 -11.19 -14.17
N LYS A 690 -28.98 -11.99 -14.63
CA LYS A 690 -28.49 -13.16 -13.88
C LYS A 690 -27.81 -12.74 -12.57
N LEU A 691 -26.94 -11.75 -12.63
CA LEU A 691 -26.23 -11.24 -11.45
C LEU A 691 -27.20 -10.60 -10.44
N TYR A 692 -28.18 -9.84 -10.93
CA TYR A 692 -29.20 -9.21 -10.10
C TYR A 692 -30.14 -10.25 -9.45
N HIS A 693 -30.51 -11.30 -10.19
CA HIS A 693 -31.25 -12.43 -9.62
C HIS A 693 -30.46 -13.10 -8.49
N GLN A 694 -29.18 -13.38 -8.69
CA GLN A 694 -28.32 -13.98 -7.66
C GLN A 694 -28.19 -13.06 -6.43
N LEU A 695 -27.99 -11.76 -6.64
CA LEU A 695 -27.90 -10.77 -5.56
C LEU A 695 -29.22 -10.75 -4.76
N THR A 696 -30.37 -10.66 -5.42
CA THR A 696 -31.67 -10.61 -4.74
C THR A 696 -32.09 -11.93 -4.10
N GLN A 697 -31.76 -13.06 -4.72
CA GLN A 697 -32.07 -14.39 -4.19
C GLN A 697 -31.40 -14.67 -2.84
N THR A 698 -30.20 -14.15 -2.65
CA THR A 698 -29.39 -14.37 -1.43
C THR A 698 -29.61 -13.29 -0.37
N ASN A 699 -30.36 -12.23 -0.67
CA ASN A 699 -30.52 -11.05 0.18
C ASN A 699 -32.00 -10.65 0.37
N ILE A 700 -32.92 -11.63 0.39
CA ILE A 700 -34.34 -11.37 0.68
C ILE A 700 -34.48 -10.75 2.08
N ASN A 701 -35.29 -9.70 2.19
CA ASN A 701 -35.49 -8.83 3.36
C ASN A 701 -34.34 -7.88 3.69
N ASN A 702 -33.23 -7.91 2.95
CA ASN A 702 -32.22 -6.86 3.05
C ASN A 702 -32.62 -5.62 2.25
N HIS A 703 -32.04 -4.48 2.61
CA HIS A 703 -32.16 -3.25 1.85
C HIS A 703 -31.12 -3.20 0.73
N LEU A 704 -31.56 -2.80 -0.46
CA LEU A 704 -30.77 -2.62 -1.66
C LEU A 704 -30.69 -1.13 -1.98
N ALA A 705 -29.49 -0.57 -1.96
CA ALA A 705 -29.18 0.78 -2.38
C ALA A 705 -28.81 0.84 -3.86
N ILE A 706 -29.29 1.86 -4.57
CA ILE A 706 -28.92 2.18 -5.95
C ILE A 706 -28.09 3.44 -5.94
N CYS A 707 -26.87 3.33 -6.45
CA CYS A 707 -25.90 4.40 -6.43
C CYS A 707 -25.60 4.87 -7.85
N THR A 708 -25.60 6.19 -8.06
CA THR A 708 -25.09 6.85 -9.27
C THR A 708 -24.18 7.99 -8.86
N GLY A 709 -23.07 8.17 -9.59
CA GLY A 709 -22.16 9.30 -9.37
C GLY A 709 -21.64 9.45 -7.93
N ASN A 710 -21.34 8.34 -7.25
CA ASN A 710 -20.95 8.28 -5.83
C ASN A 710 -22.03 8.69 -4.81
N GLU A 711 -23.30 8.81 -5.19
CA GLU A 711 -24.39 9.10 -4.25
C GLU A 711 -25.47 8.02 -4.32
N VAL A 712 -26.07 7.70 -3.17
CA VAL A 712 -27.23 6.80 -3.09
C VAL A 712 -28.48 7.58 -3.50
N GLN A 713 -29.08 7.15 -4.60
CA GLN A 713 -30.30 7.75 -5.15
C GLN A 713 -31.56 7.16 -4.52
N TYR A 714 -31.53 5.88 -4.20
CA TYR A 714 -32.71 5.15 -3.76
C TYR A 714 -32.36 3.90 -2.95
N ILE A 715 -33.18 3.55 -1.97
CA ILE A 715 -33.04 2.34 -1.15
C ILE A 715 -34.39 1.62 -1.09
N SER A 716 -34.42 0.31 -1.30
CA SER A 716 -35.64 -0.50 -1.15
C SER A 716 -35.38 -1.86 -0.50
N VAL A 717 -36.43 -2.46 0.04
CA VAL A 717 -36.36 -3.83 0.60
C VAL A 717 -36.54 -4.86 -0.52
N ILE A 718 -35.66 -5.86 -0.56
CA ILE A 718 -35.78 -7.01 -1.48
C ILE A 718 -36.87 -7.95 -0.96
N LYS A 719 -38.07 -7.90 -1.56
CA LYS A 719 -39.20 -8.77 -1.15
C LYS A 719 -39.16 -10.18 -1.75
N SER A 720 -38.55 -10.31 -2.92
CA SER A 720 -38.44 -11.58 -3.66
C SER A 720 -37.26 -11.55 -4.63
N PRO A 721 -36.74 -12.71 -5.06
CA PRO A 721 -35.78 -12.77 -6.16
C PRO A 721 -36.37 -12.15 -7.43
N ALA A 722 -35.58 -11.39 -8.18
CA ALA A 722 -36.04 -10.68 -9.37
C ALA A 722 -35.19 -11.02 -10.60
N GLU A 723 -35.81 -11.54 -11.66
CA GLU A 723 -35.13 -12.01 -12.87
C GLU A 723 -35.11 -10.99 -14.01
N ASN A 724 -36.20 -10.24 -14.18
CA ASN A 724 -36.46 -9.45 -15.39
C ASN A 724 -36.24 -7.94 -15.20
N GLY A 725 -35.54 -7.56 -14.14
CA GLY A 725 -35.31 -6.16 -13.79
C GLY A 725 -35.84 -5.79 -12.40
N LEU A 726 -35.82 -4.51 -12.13
CA LEU A 726 -36.15 -3.90 -10.85
C LEU A 726 -37.28 -2.90 -11.05
N LEU A 727 -38.29 -2.94 -10.18
CA LEU A 727 -39.33 -1.93 -10.09
C LEU A 727 -39.08 -1.10 -8.83
N LEU A 728 -38.73 0.18 -9.02
CA LEU A 728 -38.57 1.15 -7.94
C LEU A 728 -39.94 1.74 -7.63
N SER A 729 -40.57 1.24 -6.58
CA SER A 729 -41.87 1.72 -6.09
C SER A 729 -41.69 2.48 -4.79
N GLY A 730 -42.22 3.70 -4.71
CA GLY A 730 -42.17 4.58 -3.53
C GLY A 730 -43.13 5.76 -3.73
N ASP A 731 -43.07 6.75 -2.85
CA ASP A 731 -43.91 7.96 -2.92
C ASP A 731 -43.42 8.97 -3.98
N PHE A 732 -43.08 8.47 -5.17
CA PHE A 732 -42.63 9.30 -6.27
C PHE A 732 -43.79 10.13 -6.82
N THR A 733 -43.55 11.42 -7.01
CA THR A 733 -44.31 12.21 -7.97
C THR A 733 -43.87 11.84 -9.40
N GLU A 734 -44.75 12.00 -10.40
CA GLU A 734 -44.38 11.75 -11.80
C GLU A 734 -43.08 12.47 -12.22
N PRO A 735 -42.86 13.77 -11.88
CA PRO A 735 -41.60 14.45 -12.20
C PRO A 735 -40.36 13.87 -11.52
N GLN A 736 -40.49 13.35 -10.29
CA GLN A 736 -39.38 12.68 -9.60
C GLN A 736 -39.04 11.34 -10.27
N ALA A 737 -40.06 10.56 -10.65
CA ALA A 737 -39.87 9.32 -11.37
C ALA A 737 -39.21 9.56 -12.74
N ASP A 738 -39.65 10.58 -13.48
CA ASP A 738 -39.06 10.97 -14.76
C ASP A 738 -37.60 11.38 -14.63
N LYS A 739 -37.29 12.24 -13.64
CA LYS A 739 -35.92 12.71 -13.39
C LYS A 739 -34.98 11.56 -13.05
N LEU A 740 -35.36 10.69 -12.11
CA LEU A 740 -34.52 9.56 -11.71
C LEU A 740 -34.40 8.53 -12.86
N ALA A 741 -35.46 8.31 -13.64
CA ALA A 741 -35.37 7.47 -14.84
C ALA A 741 -34.41 8.05 -15.88
N GLU A 742 -34.38 9.38 -16.07
CA GLU A 742 -33.44 10.05 -16.97
C GLU A 742 -31.99 9.95 -16.46
N GLU A 743 -31.75 10.16 -15.17
CA GLU A 743 -30.42 10.02 -14.55
C GLU A 743 -29.88 8.59 -14.74
N LEU A 744 -30.69 7.56 -14.45
CA LEU A 744 -30.32 6.16 -14.66
C LEU A 744 -30.06 5.82 -16.14
N ARG A 745 -30.87 6.35 -17.08
CA ARG A 745 -30.60 6.21 -18.52
C ARG A 745 -29.27 6.84 -18.90
N SER A 746 -29.00 8.03 -18.38
CA SER A 746 -27.79 8.78 -18.72
C SER A 746 -26.53 8.05 -18.25
N GLU A 747 -26.54 7.47 -17.05
CA GLU A 747 -25.39 6.72 -16.53
C GLU A 747 -25.25 5.35 -17.20
N GLY A 748 -26.36 4.65 -17.48
CA GLY A 748 -26.34 3.37 -18.18
C GLY A 748 -25.89 3.45 -19.64
N ALA A 749 -26.12 4.58 -20.32
CA ALA A 749 -25.81 4.76 -21.73
C ALA A 749 -24.37 5.24 -22.01
N ARG A 750 -23.65 5.78 -21.02
CA ARG A 750 -22.28 6.27 -21.23
C ARG A 750 -21.35 5.09 -21.54
N ASP A 751 -20.51 5.21 -22.57
CA ASP A 751 -19.43 4.24 -22.85
C ASP A 751 -18.36 4.35 -21.75
N PRO A 752 -17.99 3.26 -21.03
CA PRO A 752 -16.97 3.30 -19.99
C PRO A 752 -15.67 3.96 -20.45
N ARG A 753 -15.33 3.84 -21.74
CA ARG A 753 -14.12 4.45 -22.32
C ARG A 753 -14.18 5.98 -22.41
N MET A 754 -15.37 6.58 -22.51
CA MET A 754 -15.51 8.05 -22.68
C MET A 754 -15.30 8.85 -21.39
N GLY A 755 -15.38 8.22 -20.21
CA GLY A 755 -15.23 8.90 -18.91
C GLY A 755 -13.82 9.46 -18.71
N MET A 756 -12.80 8.69 -19.09
CA MET A 756 -11.40 9.18 -19.11
C MET A 756 -11.18 10.25 -20.19
N TYR A 757 -11.81 10.11 -21.35
CA TYR A 757 -11.62 11.09 -22.45
C TYR A 757 -12.24 12.45 -22.14
N MET A 758 -13.39 12.54 -21.46
CA MET A 758 -14.01 13.83 -21.14
C MET A 758 -13.33 14.59 -20.00
N GLN A 759 -12.72 13.91 -19.02
CA GLN A 759 -11.81 14.58 -18.07
C GLN A 759 -10.53 15.10 -18.74
N SER A 760 -10.12 14.51 -19.88
CA SER A 760 -8.97 14.97 -20.68
C SER A 760 -9.28 16.00 -21.78
N MET A 761 -10.54 16.11 -22.23
CA MET A 761 -10.95 16.93 -23.39
C MET A 761 -11.92 18.09 -23.07
N GLY A 762 -12.15 18.39 -21.80
CA GLY A 762 -12.82 19.62 -21.36
C GLY A 762 -11.97 20.88 -21.61
N GLY A 763 -11.70 21.20 -22.87
CA GLY A 763 -10.90 22.34 -23.29
C GLY A 763 -10.70 22.36 -24.80
N GLY A 764 -11.76 22.63 -25.57
CA GLY A 764 -11.66 22.56 -27.03
C GLY A 764 -12.86 23.02 -27.88
N ARG A 765 -13.65 24.00 -27.44
CA ARG A 765 -14.16 25.12 -28.28
C ARG A 765 -15.02 26.07 -27.47
#